data_AF-A0A1X0I3Q8-F1
#
_entry.id   AF-A0A1X0I3Q8-F1
#
_cell.length_a   1.000
_cell.length_b   1.000
_cell.length_c   1.000
_cell.angle_alpha   90.00
_cell.angle_beta   90.00
_cell.angle_gamma   90.00
#
_symmetry.space_group_name_H-M   'P 1'
#
loop_
_entity.id
_entity.type
_entity.pdbx_description
1 polymer ?
#
loop_
_entity_poly.entity_id
_entity_poly.type
_entity_poly.pdbx_seq_one_letter_code
_entity_poly.pdbx_strand_id
1 'polypeptide(L)'
;MQLKHLTIGELVAGAGGDPWEVNRTLQAGQPGQISGLANAFHGAGRSTAEADHAFEQARKRFEAAWNHQNGDHPINDSAEVQRTAQALGAQSEQLPKIGADLENIAAALAEAQKTGAAEIATLEGQLEHLDQLIDLAMKDLQDHPDAASQQELHTIIKMLKAAAVSDTKDALDQLHATRDNYSSSLRQAQTNLANDGYDPTPLFGADAHEAETPEQAEKDVKGALAGDKGAAARVNGVLTSITPDQRAGKVPLSAEQASVLSQLQAQEHGMSIDALNTAEQRLGDEKGMIGNSWQLMSNPNLTFPKTPLQVGAKQGTDTVKGGAAQLPESVQQALNSSGLEYMRQTNDIASIVKDGDKSFQTNTDLDRAMIRKAGAMMNTPLWQHDPASQGQNVERDPAMDPTVSNVLSAMSPDHQVVHDTMTGSDHDKFLQNLTHHAWKDNGQAVGSLFSWTGDAAQGPEAKIAGETARAYADYVGHHASTDLLHLPGNHTLGQVNPNLVQAMAHGLDPYVNNIAGTSNGLPDFGKPLDSTGDVHSGALPLAKGIFSVIDSDPTAARDFNKNAYTQALLHDSSFALNPHHDGYSDQLYDAATLRGLVDVGTHNAYEANEQNGYHQQLSEYDSKKLAYEDSVQAASTVGGWVPGVGKVAGPTIGMVGHNLENDMLGPAPTAPGQTPIQPMDIGNADEHMLDAMLGANQHISGLPPEYLVYDHDHPNGRIATLDEMQAKHPDLTAGQYNNVLGPVLSQALDLPPNEKMSPDQYMVDRYNNVIGVPQPPGK
;
A
#
# COMPACT_ATOMS: atom_id res chain seq x y z
N MET A 1 31.05 35.96 25.48
CA MET A 1 31.24 36.08 26.94
C MET A 1 32.48 35.34 27.47
N GLN A 2 33.26 35.96 28.38
CA GLN A 2 34.29 35.29 29.21
C GLN A 2 34.15 35.68 30.69
N LEU A 3 33.75 34.72 31.53
CA LEU A 3 33.56 34.92 32.98
C LEU A 3 34.68 34.22 33.76
N LYS A 4 35.24 34.88 34.79
CA LYS A 4 36.33 34.35 35.63
C LYS A 4 35.85 33.76 36.95
N HIS A 5 34.79 34.33 37.53
CA HIS A 5 34.31 34.05 38.89
C HIS A 5 32.85 33.57 38.95
N LEU A 6 32.13 33.71 37.84
CA LEU A 6 30.81 33.14 37.55
C LEU A 6 30.93 31.98 36.56
N THR A 7 30.04 30.98 36.68
CA THR A 7 29.96 29.88 35.70
C THR A 7 28.56 29.78 35.11
N ILE A 8 28.48 29.47 33.81
CA ILE A 8 27.21 29.31 33.09
C ILE A 8 26.34 28.24 33.77
N GLY A 9 26.94 27.12 34.18
CA GLY A 9 26.21 26.03 34.84
C GLY A 9 25.55 26.45 36.17
N GLU A 10 26.20 27.28 36.98
CA GLU A 10 25.62 27.80 38.23
C GLU A 10 24.50 28.81 37.96
N LEU A 11 24.65 29.64 36.93
CA LEU A 11 23.65 30.64 36.54
C LEU A 11 22.37 29.96 36.00
N VAL A 12 22.52 28.96 35.12
CA VAL A 12 21.42 28.15 34.58
C VAL A 12 20.70 27.40 35.70
N ALA A 13 21.45 26.75 36.59
CA ALA A 13 20.87 26.02 37.73
C ALA A 13 20.13 26.96 38.71
N GLY A 14 20.66 28.17 38.92
CA GLY A 14 20.04 29.18 39.79
C GLY A 14 18.81 29.85 39.18
N ALA A 15 18.80 30.05 37.85
CA ALA A 15 17.69 30.65 37.11
C ALA A 15 16.53 29.66 36.86
N GLY A 16 16.81 28.36 36.90
CA GLY A 16 15.82 27.30 36.66
C GLY A 16 15.64 26.95 35.18
N GLY A 17 16.58 27.35 34.32
CA GLY A 17 16.55 27.08 32.87
C GLY A 17 17.71 27.78 32.14
N ASP A 18 17.94 27.40 30.88
CA ASP A 18 19.05 27.91 30.06
C ASP A 18 18.55 28.98 29.07
N PRO A 19 18.78 30.28 29.32
CA PRO A 19 18.36 31.35 28.41
C PRO A 19 19.12 31.31 27.07
N TRP A 20 20.37 30.84 27.04
CA TRP A 20 21.13 30.76 25.78
C TRP A 20 20.56 29.69 24.86
N GLU A 21 20.07 28.58 25.42
CA GLU A 21 19.41 27.53 24.67
C GLU A 21 18.06 28.00 24.09
N VAL A 22 17.24 28.68 24.88
CA VAL A 22 15.97 29.27 24.41
C VAL A 22 16.20 30.29 23.29
N ASN A 23 17.24 31.11 23.38
CA ASN A 23 17.58 32.01 22.28
C ASN A 23 18.09 31.21 21.07
N ARG A 24 18.90 30.17 21.27
CA ARG A 24 19.45 29.35 20.18
C ARG A 24 18.35 28.70 19.33
N THR A 25 17.26 28.24 19.94
CA THR A 25 16.10 27.69 19.22
C THR A 25 15.43 28.75 18.36
N LEU A 26 15.16 29.95 18.91
CA LEU A 26 14.65 31.08 18.12
C LEU A 26 15.57 31.45 16.94
N GLN A 27 16.89 31.47 17.15
CA GLN A 27 17.86 31.82 16.09
C GLN A 27 17.99 30.76 14.99
N ALA A 28 17.59 29.52 15.24
CA ALA A 28 17.64 28.46 14.23
C ALA A 28 16.56 28.62 13.15
N GLY A 29 15.55 29.46 13.39
CA GLY A 29 14.46 29.73 12.46
C GLY A 29 14.93 30.45 11.19
N GLN A 30 14.26 30.23 10.07
CA GLN A 30 14.60 30.72 8.74
C GLN A 30 13.54 31.69 8.21
N PRO A 31 13.41 32.92 8.75
CA PRO A 31 12.40 33.88 8.31
C PRO A 31 12.52 34.22 6.82
N GLY A 32 13.72 34.18 6.25
CA GLY A 32 13.95 34.39 4.82
C GLY A 32 13.32 33.31 3.92
N GLN A 33 13.25 32.06 4.38
CA GLN A 33 12.60 30.98 3.64
C GLN A 33 11.08 31.17 3.63
N ILE A 34 10.50 31.55 4.78
CA ILE A 34 9.07 31.83 4.93
C ILE A 34 8.67 33.04 4.07
N SER A 35 9.46 34.12 4.07
CA SER A 35 9.22 35.29 3.20
C SER A 35 9.41 34.97 1.71
N GLY A 36 10.32 34.06 1.36
CA GLY A 36 10.45 33.55 -0.01
C GLY A 36 9.16 32.87 -0.50
N LEU A 37 8.55 32.07 0.38
CA LEU A 37 7.27 31.41 0.12
C LEU A 37 6.10 32.43 0.05
N ALA A 38 6.08 33.39 0.98
CA ALA A 38 5.12 34.50 0.97
C ALA A 38 5.11 35.25 -0.37
N ASN A 39 6.31 35.55 -0.89
CA ASN A 39 6.47 36.22 -2.19
C ASN A 39 5.98 35.36 -3.36
N ALA A 40 6.16 34.04 -3.30
CA ALA A 40 5.65 33.11 -4.31
C ALA A 40 4.11 33.12 -4.34
N PHE A 41 3.46 33.02 -3.18
CA PHE A 41 1.99 33.10 -3.05
C PHE A 41 1.44 34.47 -3.48
N HIS A 42 2.09 35.56 -3.11
CA HIS A 42 1.73 36.90 -3.56
C HIS A 42 1.89 37.08 -5.08
N GLY A 43 2.94 36.49 -5.67
CA GLY A 43 3.14 36.46 -7.13
C GLY A 43 2.10 35.62 -7.87
N ALA A 44 1.76 34.44 -7.34
CA ALA A 44 0.70 33.58 -7.85
C ALA A 44 -0.67 34.29 -7.78
N GLY A 45 -1.02 34.90 -6.65
CA GLY A 45 -2.27 35.65 -6.49
C GLY A 45 -2.42 36.80 -7.48
N ARG A 46 -1.34 37.55 -7.77
CA ARG A 46 -1.35 38.58 -8.81
C ARG A 46 -1.61 38.00 -10.20
N SER A 47 -0.96 36.88 -10.52
CA SER A 47 -1.10 36.21 -11.82
C SER A 47 -2.52 35.64 -12.00
N THR A 48 -3.10 35.09 -10.94
CA THR A 48 -4.50 34.62 -10.91
C THR A 48 -5.49 35.77 -11.06
N ALA A 49 -5.27 36.90 -10.37
CA ALA A 49 -6.10 38.09 -10.52
C ALA A 49 -6.02 38.68 -11.94
N GLU A 50 -4.84 38.67 -12.56
CA GLU A 50 -4.66 39.07 -13.96
C GLU A 50 -5.38 38.12 -14.93
N ALA A 51 -5.32 36.81 -14.68
CA ALA A 51 -6.03 35.80 -15.46
C ALA A 51 -7.55 35.93 -15.33
N ASP A 52 -8.07 36.14 -14.11
CA ASP A 52 -9.49 36.38 -13.85
C ASP A 52 -9.97 37.65 -14.57
N HIS A 53 -9.20 38.75 -14.47
CA HIS A 53 -9.51 39.98 -15.20
C HIS A 53 -9.46 39.80 -16.73
N ALA A 54 -8.50 39.03 -17.26
CA ALA A 54 -8.43 38.74 -18.69
C ALA A 54 -9.61 37.89 -19.16
N PHE A 55 -10.02 36.90 -18.36
CA PHE A 55 -11.19 36.08 -18.61
C PHE A 55 -12.48 36.90 -18.58
N GLU A 56 -12.65 37.77 -17.58
CA GLU A 56 -13.79 38.67 -17.46
C GLU A 56 -13.85 39.69 -18.62
N GLN A 57 -12.71 40.19 -19.07
CA GLN A 57 -12.64 41.01 -20.28
C GLN A 57 -13.02 40.22 -21.55
N ALA A 58 -12.57 38.97 -21.68
CA ALA A 58 -12.94 38.11 -22.79
C ALA A 58 -14.46 37.83 -22.78
N ARG A 59 -15.05 37.61 -21.60
CA ARG A 59 -16.49 37.45 -21.40
C ARG A 59 -17.27 38.69 -21.84
N LYS A 60 -16.87 39.88 -21.41
CA LYS A 60 -17.48 41.17 -21.82
C LYS A 60 -17.34 41.43 -23.32
N ARG A 61 -16.20 41.08 -23.93
CA ARG A 61 -16.00 41.21 -25.38
C ARG A 61 -16.90 40.26 -26.15
N PHE A 62 -17.04 39.03 -25.68
CA PHE A 62 -17.94 38.04 -26.26
C PHE A 62 -19.40 38.49 -26.17
N GLU A 63 -19.83 38.96 -24.99
CA GLU A 63 -21.17 39.53 -24.76
C GLU A 63 -21.46 40.72 -25.70
N ALA A 64 -20.50 41.64 -25.86
CA ALA A 64 -20.65 42.79 -26.75
C ALA A 64 -20.65 42.42 -28.26
N ALA A 65 -20.03 41.30 -28.64
CA ALA A 65 -19.91 40.86 -30.03
C ALA A 65 -21.02 39.89 -30.47
N TRP A 66 -21.75 39.30 -29.53
CA TRP A 66 -22.76 38.29 -29.81
C TRP A 66 -24.10 38.91 -30.25
N ASN A 67 -24.60 38.50 -31.42
CA ASN A 67 -25.79 39.07 -32.03
C ASN A 67 -27.05 38.22 -31.74
N HIS A 68 -28.08 38.86 -31.18
CA HIS A 68 -29.17 38.22 -30.45
C HIS A 68 -30.26 37.67 -31.38
N GLN A 69 -30.56 36.37 -31.31
CA GLN A 69 -31.82 35.85 -31.88
C GLN A 69 -32.72 35.09 -30.91
N ASN A 70 -32.29 34.59 -29.74
CA ASN A 70 -33.18 33.85 -28.80
C ASN A 70 -32.75 33.86 -27.31
N GLY A 71 -32.50 35.04 -26.73
CA GLY A 71 -32.67 35.26 -25.28
C GLY A 71 -31.59 34.77 -24.28
N ASP A 72 -30.96 33.61 -24.45
CA ASP A 72 -29.99 33.06 -23.47
C ASP A 72 -28.60 32.80 -24.08
N HIS A 73 -27.53 32.88 -23.27
CA HIS A 73 -26.12 32.83 -23.69
C HIS A 73 -25.52 31.43 -23.42
N PRO A 74 -25.40 30.53 -24.42
CA PRO A 74 -25.12 29.10 -24.18
C PRO A 74 -23.75 28.78 -23.54
N ILE A 75 -22.80 29.72 -23.53
CA ILE A 75 -21.46 29.55 -22.97
C ILE A 75 -21.30 30.31 -21.65
N ASN A 76 -21.73 31.57 -21.57
CA ASN A 76 -21.59 32.37 -20.34
C ASN A 76 -22.57 31.92 -19.23
N ASP A 77 -23.73 31.39 -19.60
CA ASP A 77 -24.73 30.86 -18.67
C ASP A 77 -24.51 29.36 -18.37
N SER A 78 -23.45 28.77 -18.95
CA SER A 78 -23.05 27.40 -18.65
C SER A 78 -22.60 27.28 -17.20
N ALA A 79 -23.12 26.27 -16.51
CA ALA A 79 -22.71 25.93 -15.16
C ALA A 79 -21.19 25.72 -15.04
N GLU A 80 -20.54 25.23 -16.10
CA GLU A 80 -19.08 25.04 -16.13
C GLU A 80 -18.34 26.38 -16.09
N VAL A 81 -18.74 27.33 -16.95
CA VAL A 81 -18.11 28.66 -17.04
C VAL A 81 -18.34 29.48 -15.77
N GLN A 82 -19.53 29.38 -15.17
CA GLN A 82 -19.81 30.02 -13.87
C GLN A 82 -18.97 29.41 -12.74
N ARG A 83 -18.81 28.08 -12.72
CA ARG A 83 -17.97 27.39 -11.73
C ARG A 83 -16.51 27.77 -11.88
N THR A 84 -15.99 27.78 -13.10
CA THR A 84 -14.59 28.18 -13.38
C THR A 84 -14.35 29.64 -13.00
N ALA A 85 -15.28 30.55 -13.32
CA ALA A 85 -15.17 31.96 -12.92
C ALA A 85 -15.20 32.14 -11.39
N GLN A 86 -16.07 31.43 -10.68
CA GLN A 86 -16.11 31.46 -9.21
C GLN A 86 -14.82 30.88 -8.58
N ALA A 87 -14.26 29.81 -9.16
CA ALA A 87 -13.02 29.21 -8.67
C ALA A 87 -11.81 30.12 -8.87
N LEU A 88 -11.67 30.74 -10.05
CA LEU A 88 -10.63 31.74 -10.34
C LEU A 88 -10.76 32.97 -9.43
N GLY A 89 -11.97 33.47 -9.25
CA GLY A 89 -12.26 34.57 -8.33
C GLY A 89 -11.88 34.24 -6.89
N ALA A 90 -12.28 33.08 -6.37
CA ALA A 90 -11.94 32.65 -5.02
C ALA A 90 -10.42 32.51 -4.82
N GLN A 91 -9.70 31.92 -5.78
CA GLN A 91 -8.24 31.81 -5.74
C GLN A 91 -7.54 33.18 -5.80
N SER A 92 -8.09 34.14 -6.56
CA SER A 92 -7.56 35.50 -6.64
C SER A 92 -7.62 36.24 -5.30
N GLU A 93 -8.56 35.88 -4.42
CA GLU A 93 -8.70 36.45 -3.07
C GLU A 93 -7.90 35.68 -2.00
N GLN A 94 -7.76 34.36 -2.13
CA GLN A 94 -7.10 33.50 -1.13
C GLN A 94 -5.56 33.55 -1.20
N LEU A 95 -4.98 33.48 -2.41
CA LEU A 95 -3.52 33.43 -2.58
C LEU A 95 -2.79 34.66 -2.01
N PRO A 96 -3.30 35.91 -2.16
CA PRO A 96 -2.69 37.08 -1.53
C PRO A 96 -2.80 37.08 0.00
N LYS A 97 -3.88 36.53 0.59
CA LYS A 97 -4.05 36.41 2.04
C LYS A 97 -3.03 35.44 2.64
N ILE A 98 -2.88 34.26 2.01
CA ILE A 98 -1.85 33.27 2.35
C ILE A 98 -0.46 33.94 2.30
N GLY A 99 -0.16 34.68 1.24
CA GLY A 99 1.09 35.42 1.12
C GLY A 99 1.29 36.44 2.25
N ALA A 100 0.25 37.19 2.64
CA ALA A 100 0.32 38.15 3.73
C ALA A 100 0.52 37.50 5.11
N ASP A 101 -0.16 36.39 5.38
CA ASP A 101 -0.01 35.65 6.64
C ASP A 101 1.39 35.04 6.76
N LEU A 102 1.95 34.46 5.68
CA LEU A 102 3.32 33.97 5.64
C LEU A 102 4.35 35.10 5.89
N GLU A 103 4.15 36.28 5.29
CA GLU A 103 5.04 37.42 5.52
C GLU A 103 4.96 37.93 6.96
N ASN A 104 3.76 37.95 7.56
CA ASN A 104 3.58 38.29 8.97
C ASN A 104 4.30 37.30 9.90
N ILE A 105 4.30 36.00 9.59
CA ILE A 105 5.07 34.99 10.33
C ILE A 105 6.57 35.27 10.20
N ALA A 106 7.06 35.49 8.98
CA ALA A 106 8.47 35.80 8.73
C ALA A 106 8.92 37.05 9.50
N ALA A 107 8.10 38.10 9.51
CA ALA A 107 8.34 39.33 10.25
C ALA A 107 8.34 39.11 11.77
N ALA A 108 7.37 38.34 12.29
CA ALA A 108 7.28 38.03 13.72
C ALA A 108 8.49 37.20 14.18
N LEU A 109 8.93 36.22 13.39
CA LEU A 109 10.14 35.43 13.68
C LEU A 109 11.39 36.30 13.66
N ALA A 110 11.55 37.15 12.64
CA ALA A 110 12.69 38.07 12.55
C ALA A 110 12.76 39.06 13.73
N GLU A 111 11.61 39.59 14.18
CA GLU A 111 11.57 40.47 15.35
C GLU A 111 11.84 39.70 16.65
N ALA A 112 11.35 38.46 16.78
CA ALA A 112 11.66 37.60 17.92
C ALA A 112 13.16 37.24 17.98
N GLN A 113 13.77 36.90 16.84
CA GLN A 113 15.22 36.64 16.74
C GLN A 113 16.04 37.87 17.12
N LYS A 114 15.67 39.04 16.60
CA LYS A 114 16.33 40.30 16.93
C LYS A 114 16.20 40.65 18.41
N THR A 115 15.01 40.47 18.99
CA THR A 115 14.74 40.74 20.42
C THR A 115 15.51 39.77 21.31
N GLY A 116 15.49 38.47 21.02
CA GLY A 116 16.21 37.46 21.78
C GLY A 116 17.73 37.64 21.73
N ALA A 117 18.29 38.00 20.57
CA ALA A 117 19.70 38.31 20.44
C ALA A 117 20.11 39.56 21.26
N ALA A 118 19.25 40.59 21.31
CA ALA A 118 19.48 41.78 22.11
C ALA A 118 19.41 41.48 23.62
N GLU A 119 18.49 40.61 24.05
CA GLU A 119 18.35 40.19 25.44
C GLU A 119 19.58 39.40 25.91
N ILE A 120 20.06 38.44 25.10
CA ILE A 120 21.30 37.71 25.41
C ILE A 120 22.52 38.65 25.43
N ALA A 121 22.64 39.58 24.49
CA ALA A 121 23.74 40.55 24.49
C ALA A 121 23.72 41.43 25.75
N THR A 122 22.53 41.81 26.23
CA THR A 122 22.36 42.57 27.46
C THR A 122 22.74 41.75 28.68
N LEU A 123 22.26 40.51 28.77
CA LEU A 123 22.62 39.57 29.84
C LEU A 123 24.13 39.33 29.89
N GLU A 124 24.76 39.02 28.75
CA GLU A 124 26.21 38.80 28.69
C GLU A 124 26.99 40.04 29.18
N GLY A 125 26.57 41.25 28.79
CA GLY A 125 27.19 42.49 29.25
C GLY A 125 27.02 42.73 30.76
N GLN A 126 25.84 42.43 31.32
CA GLN A 126 25.59 42.50 32.76
C GLN A 126 26.43 41.48 33.53
N LEU A 127 26.51 40.24 33.05
CA LEU A 127 27.30 39.18 33.68
C LEU A 127 28.80 39.49 33.65
N GLU A 128 29.33 40.02 32.53
CA GLU A 128 30.73 40.45 32.45
C GLU A 128 31.03 41.61 33.40
N HIS A 129 30.11 42.56 33.54
CA HIS A 129 30.27 43.66 34.49
C HIS A 129 30.25 43.17 35.95
N LEU A 130 29.32 42.29 36.30
CA LEU A 130 29.24 41.67 37.63
C LEU A 130 30.50 40.84 37.94
N ASP A 131 31.00 40.08 36.96
CA ASP A 131 32.22 39.28 37.09
C ASP A 131 33.46 40.17 37.32
N GLN A 132 33.55 41.33 36.64
CA GLN A 132 34.60 42.32 36.88
C GLN A 132 34.52 42.93 38.29
N LEU A 133 33.32 43.23 38.79
CA LEU A 133 33.13 43.72 40.15
C LEU A 133 33.52 42.65 41.19
N ILE A 134 33.24 41.38 40.92
CA ILE A 134 33.70 40.26 41.75
C ILE A 134 35.23 40.16 41.72
N ASP A 135 35.87 40.31 40.55
CA ASP A 135 37.34 40.31 40.42
C ASP A 135 38.00 41.43 41.22
N LEU A 136 37.41 42.64 41.18
CA LEU A 136 37.86 43.78 42.00
C LEU A 136 37.68 43.51 43.50
N ALA A 137 36.50 43.06 43.92
CA ALA A 137 36.24 42.74 45.32
C ALA A 137 37.15 41.61 45.85
N MET A 138 37.50 40.63 45.00
CA MET A 138 38.43 39.57 45.34
C MET A 138 39.89 40.04 45.43
N LYS A 139 40.31 41.01 44.61
CA LYS A 139 41.62 41.65 44.72
C LYS A 139 41.72 42.50 45.99
N ASP A 140 40.70 43.30 46.27
CA ASP A 140 40.63 44.08 47.51
C ASP A 140 40.64 43.17 48.75
N LEU A 141 39.99 42.00 48.68
CA LEU A 141 40.04 41.00 49.75
C LEU A 141 41.46 40.44 50.00
N GLN A 142 42.32 40.42 48.97
CA GLN A 142 43.73 40.02 49.12
C GLN A 142 44.58 41.15 49.75
N ASP A 143 44.24 42.41 49.50
CA ASP A 143 45.02 43.57 49.91
C ASP A 143 44.61 44.15 51.30
N HIS A 144 43.42 43.82 51.82
CA HIS A 144 42.89 44.32 53.10
C HIS A 144 42.92 43.27 54.25
N PRO A 145 43.68 43.51 55.35
CA PRO A 145 43.94 42.47 56.37
C PRO A 145 43.03 42.51 57.63
N ASP A 146 42.08 43.44 57.76
CA ASP A 146 41.20 43.48 58.94
C ASP A 146 39.87 42.70 58.74
N ALA A 147 39.39 42.09 59.82
CA ALA A 147 38.26 41.16 59.78
C ALA A 147 36.92 41.82 59.40
N ALA A 148 36.73 43.11 59.66
CA ALA A 148 35.49 43.81 59.34
C ALA A 148 35.39 44.07 57.83
N SER A 149 36.47 44.57 57.22
CA SER A 149 36.56 44.78 55.77
C SER A 149 36.42 43.48 54.98
N GLN A 150 37.00 42.38 55.47
CA GLN A 150 36.85 41.05 54.86
C GLN A 150 35.39 40.57 54.86
N GLN A 151 34.68 40.76 55.97
CA GLN A 151 33.28 40.35 56.09
C GLN A 151 32.36 41.17 55.16
N GLU A 152 32.64 42.46 55.01
CA GLU A 152 31.91 43.34 54.10
C GLU A 152 32.13 42.95 52.62
N LEU A 153 33.39 42.72 52.21
CA LEU A 153 33.73 42.28 50.85
C LEU A 153 33.14 40.90 50.50
N HIS A 154 33.16 39.95 51.43
CA HIS A 154 32.48 38.66 51.23
C HIS A 154 30.96 38.81 51.05
N THR A 155 30.35 39.75 51.76
CA THR A 155 28.92 40.07 51.62
C THR A 155 28.64 40.66 50.24
N ILE A 156 29.47 41.59 49.78
CA ILE A 156 29.37 42.19 48.44
C ILE A 156 29.51 41.12 47.36
N ILE A 157 30.52 40.23 47.43
CA ILE A 157 30.70 39.13 46.45
C ILE A 157 29.46 38.24 46.42
N LYS A 158 28.88 37.89 47.57
CA LYS A 158 27.66 37.07 47.64
C LYS A 158 26.46 37.79 47.00
N MET A 159 26.31 39.10 47.23
CA MET A 159 25.25 39.90 46.62
C MET A 159 25.42 39.99 45.10
N LEU A 160 26.64 40.17 44.60
CA LEU A 160 26.93 40.21 43.15
C LEU A 160 26.63 38.87 42.47
N LYS A 161 26.96 37.73 43.11
CA LYS A 161 26.58 36.40 42.59
C LYS A 161 25.07 36.16 42.58
N ALA A 162 24.36 36.63 43.61
CA ALA A 162 22.90 36.54 43.65
C ALA A 162 22.24 37.43 42.60
N ALA A 163 22.78 38.64 42.36
CA ALA A 163 22.35 39.52 41.27
C ALA A 163 22.55 38.85 39.91
N ALA A 164 23.70 38.19 39.66
CA ALA A 164 23.94 37.49 38.40
C ALA A 164 22.92 36.38 38.13
N VAL A 165 22.51 35.62 39.16
CA VAL A 165 21.44 34.62 39.05
C VAL A 165 20.09 35.29 38.79
N SER A 166 19.80 36.42 39.44
CA SER A 166 18.57 37.19 39.22
C SER A 166 18.49 37.72 37.79
N ASP A 167 19.56 38.33 37.28
CA ASP A 167 19.62 38.86 35.92
C ASP A 167 19.47 37.73 34.88
N THR A 168 20.07 36.56 35.15
CA THR A 168 19.90 35.36 34.30
C THR A 168 18.45 34.87 34.30
N LYS A 169 17.77 34.91 35.45
CA LYS A 169 16.36 34.54 35.57
C LYS A 169 15.45 35.54 34.85
N ASP A 170 15.68 36.83 35.01
CA ASP A 170 14.90 37.88 34.37
C ASP A 170 15.03 37.78 32.84
N ALA A 171 16.25 37.57 32.32
CA ALA A 171 16.49 37.34 30.90
C ALA A 171 15.80 36.08 30.38
N LEU A 172 15.81 34.98 31.15
CA LEU A 172 15.07 33.76 30.80
C LEU A 172 13.56 34.01 30.73
N ASP A 173 12.99 34.74 31.69
CA ASP A 173 11.57 35.07 31.71
C ASP A 173 11.18 35.99 30.52
N GLN A 174 12.05 36.94 30.13
CA GLN A 174 11.85 37.78 28.94
C GLN A 174 11.97 36.99 27.62
N LEU A 175 12.91 36.06 27.53
CA LEU A 175 13.07 35.19 26.37
C LEU A 175 11.86 34.27 26.19
N HIS A 176 11.33 33.71 27.28
CA HIS A 176 10.06 32.98 27.25
C HIS A 176 8.90 33.86 26.79
N ALA A 177 8.77 35.09 27.30
CA ALA A 177 7.71 36.00 26.86
C ALA A 177 7.83 36.34 25.36
N THR A 178 9.05 36.57 24.86
CA THR A 178 9.32 36.81 23.44
C THR A 178 8.91 35.61 22.58
N ARG A 179 9.31 34.40 23.01
CA ARG A 179 8.94 33.15 22.35
C ARG A 179 7.43 32.94 22.37
N ASP A 180 6.78 33.10 23.52
CA ASP A 180 5.33 32.86 23.67
C ASP A 180 4.51 33.82 22.80
N ASN A 181 4.97 35.07 22.64
CA ASN A 181 4.36 36.05 21.73
C ASN A 181 4.53 35.64 20.26
N TYR A 182 5.73 35.20 19.87
CA TYR A 182 5.98 34.65 18.54
C TYR A 182 5.12 33.42 18.28
N SER A 183 5.14 32.42 19.17
CA SER A 183 4.32 31.21 19.08
C SER A 183 2.83 31.55 19.01
N SER A 184 2.34 32.54 19.75
CA SER A 184 0.93 32.96 19.65
C SER A 184 0.60 33.57 18.29
N SER A 185 1.49 34.39 17.74
CA SER A 185 1.35 34.96 16.39
C SER A 185 1.42 33.89 15.31
N LEU A 186 2.34 32.94 15.45
CA LEU A 186 2.49 31.79 14.57
C LEU A 186 1.23 30.92 14.60
N ARG A 187 0.68 30.60 15.78
CA ARG A 187 -0.56 29.82 15.91
C ARG A 187 -1.74 30.51 15.23
N GLN A 188 -1.91 31.82 15.45
CA GLN A 188 -2.96 32.59 14.80
C GLN A 188 -2.82 32.58 13.28
N ALA A 189 -1.59 32.74 12.78
CA ALA A 189 -1.32 32.72 11.36
C ALA A 189 -1.50 31.32 10.74
N GLN A 190 -1.11 30.25 11.43
CA GLN A 190 -1.38 28.86 11.02
C GLN A 190 -2.89 28.58 10.93
N THR A 191 -3.68 29.07 11.90
CA THR A 191 -5.15 28.97 11.84
C THR A 191 -5.71 29.74 10.65
N ASN A 192 -5.21 30.94 10.35
CA ASN A 192 -5.64 31.70 9.17
C ASN A 192 -5.28 30.99 7.86
N LEU A 193 -4.04 30.51 7.74
CA LEU A 193 -3.55 29.78 6.59
C LEU A 193 -4.39 28.53 6.31
N ALA A 194 -4.67 27.73 7.34
CA ALA A 194 -5.53 26.55 7.22
C ALA A 194 -6.99 26.91 6.88
N ASN A 195 -7.50 28.05 7.36
CA ASN A 195 -8.82 28.55 6.97
C ASN A 195 -8.86 29.02 5.51
N ASP A 196 -7.75 29.54 5.00
CA ASP A 196 -7.60 29.99 3.61
C ASP A 196 -7.20 28.84 2.66
N GLY A 197 -7.10 27.60 3.15
CA GLY A 197 -6.86 26.39 2.35
C GLY A 197 -5.39 26.07 2.09
N TYR A 198 -4.47 26.61 2.90
CA TYR A 198 -3.05 26.32 2.87
C TYR A 198 -2.65 25.40 4.03
N ASP A 199 -2.02 24.26 3.72
CA ASP A 199 -1.42 23.34 4.70
C ASP A 199 -0.20 24.02 5.38
N PRO A 200 -0.27 24.30 6.69
CA PRO A 200 0.81 24.99 7.40
C PRO A 200 1.98 24.06 7.77
N THR A 201 1.89 22.74 7.55
CA THR A 201 2.93 21.75 7.91
C THR A 201 4.34 22.09 7.41
N PRO A 202 4.55 22.63 6.20
CA PRO A 202 5.87 23.05 5.72
C PRO A 202 6.55 24.13 6.58
N LEU A 203 5.80 24.82 7.45
CA LEU A 203 6.33 25.88 8.31
C LEU A 203 7.06 25.35 9.54
N PHE A 204 6.76 24.13 10.01
CA PHE A 204 7.35 23.52 11.20
C PHE A 204 8.87 23.27 11.09
N GLY A 205 9.40 23.18 9.87
CA GLY A 205 10.85 23.08 9.64
C GLY A 205 11.57 24.43 9.55
N ALA A 206 10.84 25.49 9.23
CA ALA A 206 11.39 26.83 8.96
C ALA A 206 11.25 27.78 10.16
N ASP A 207 10.47 27.44 11.18
CA ASP A 207 10.27 28.25 12.38
C ASP A 207 11.23 27.92 13.54
N ALA A 208 11.99 26.83 13.42
CA ALA A 208 12.83 26.24 14.47
C ALA A 208 12.10 26.01 15.80
N HIS A 209 10.95 25.32 15.72
CA HIS A 209 10.19 24.86 16.86
C HIS A 209 11.07 24.15 17.91
N GLU A 210 10.99 24.59 19.16
CA GLU A 210 11.48 23.86 20.33
C GLU A 210 10.38 22.90 20.81
N ALA A 211 10.67 21.64 21.08
CA ALA A 211 9.70 20.58 21.40
C ALA A 211 8.52 21.06 22.27
N GLU A 212 7.28 20.76 21.86
CA GLU A 212 6.08 21.10 22.64
C GLU A 212 6.21 20.71 24.12
N THR A 213 5.89 21.67 25.00
CA THR A 213 5.75 21.38 26.43
C THR A 213 4.45 20.61 26.67
N PRO A 214 4.31 19.86 27.78
CA PRO A 214 3.08 19.14 28.08
C PRO A 214 1.85 20.04 28.21
N GLU A 215 2.06 21.28 28.64
CA GLU A 215 1.03 22.32 28.65
C GLU A 215 0.61 22.77 27.25
N GLN A 216 1.54 22.76 26.29
CA GLN A 216 1.24 23.15 24.92
C GLN A 216 0.49 22.02 24.20
N ALA A 217 0.94 20.77 24.37
CA ALA A 217 0.26 19.59 23.84
C ALA A 217 -1.19 19.49 24.36
N GLU A 218 -1.45 19.78 25.65
CA GLU A 218 -2.81 19.78 26.19
C GLU A 218 -3.71 20.80 25.48
N LYS A 219 -3.21 22.02 25.29
CA LYS A 219 -3.96 23.11 24.65
C LYS A 219 -4.21 22.84 23.17
N ASP A 220 -3.22 22.32 22.47
CA ASP A 220 -3.31 22.07 21.03
C ASP A 220 -4.24 20.90 20.73
N VAL A 221 -4.15 19.80 21.49
CA VAL A 221 -5.12 18.70 21.38
C VAL A 221 -6.53 19.17 21.69
N LYS A 222 -6.71 19.98 22.74
CA LYS A 222 -8.01 20.54 23.11
C LYS A 222 -8.58 21.44 22.02
N GLY A 223 -7.74 22.31 21.45
CA GLY A 223 -8.09 23.17 20.32
C GLY A 223 -8.48 22.36 19.09
N ALA A 224 -7.68 21.36 18.74
CA ALA A 224 -7.91 20.48 17.61
C ALA A 224 -9.24 19.74 17.73
N LEU A 225 -9.51 19.07 18.86
CA LEU A 225 -10.76 18.36 19.12
C LEU A 225 -11.99 19.31 19.16
N ALA A 226 -11.77 20.60 19.43
CA ALA A 226 -12.81 21.64 19.34
C ALA A 226 -13.03 22.19 17.92
N GLY A 227 -12.16 21.85 16.96
CA GLY A 227 -12.24 22.29 15.55
C GLY A 227 -11.29 23.44 15.19
N ASP A 228 -10.29 23.77 16.01
CA ASP A 228 -9.23 24.70 15.62
C ASP A 228 -8.27 24.02 14.65
N LYS A 229 -8.36 24.39 13.37
CA LYS A 229 -7.55 23.81 12.29
C LYS A 229 -6.05 24.05 12.46
N GLY A 230 -5.64 25.20 13.03
CA GLY A 230 -4.22 25.47 13.28
C GLY A 230 -3.67 24.55 14.37
N ALA A 231 -4.46 24.32 15.42
CA ALA A 231 -4.12 23.35 16.45
C ALA A 231 -4.12 21.90 15.91
N ALA A 232 -5.08 21.55 15.07
CA ALA A 232 -5.13 20.24 14.40
C ALA A 232 -3.89 19.99 13.55
N ALA A 233 -3.44 20.99 12.76
CA ALA A 233 -2.26 20.84 11.92
C ALA A 233 -0.97 20.67 12.73
N ARG A 234 -0.83 21.36 13.88
CA ARG A 234 0.30 21.13 14.80
C ARG A 234 0.30 19.72 15.35
N VAL A 235 -0.83 19.30 15.92
CA VAL A 235 -0.98 17.95 16.48
C VAL A 235 -0.69 16.88 15.42
N ASN A 236 -1.32 16.97 14.25
CA ASN A 236 -1.14 15.98 13.18
C ASN A 236 0.27 16.04 12.57
N GLY A 237 0.88 17.23 12.47
CA GLY A 237 2.29 17.41 12.11
C GLY A 237 3.24 16.67 13.06
N VAL A 238 2.98 16.73 14.37
CA VAL A 238 3.73 15.95 15.37
C VAL A 238 3.49 14.45 15.19
N LEU A 239 2.24 13.98 14.99
CA LEU A 239 1.96 12.56 14.76
C LEU A 239 2.67 12.02 13.52
N THR A 240 2.58 12.73 12.39
CA THR A 240 3.20 12.39 11.09
C THR A 240 4.73 12.43 11.11
N SER A 241 5.34 13.12 12.10
CA SER A 241 6.79 13.06 12.32
C SER A 241 7.29 11.73 12.92
N ILE A 242 6.40 10.87 13.42
CA ILE A 242 6.76 9.58 14.03
C ILE A 242 7.27 8.62 12.95
N THR A 243 8.53 8.24 13.05
CA THR A 243 9.25 7.46 12.03
C THR A 243 8.92 5.96 12.06
N PRO A 244 9.13 5.21 10.95
CA PRO A 244 8.96 3.76 10.93
C PRO A 244 9.79 3.02 11.99
N ASP A 245 11.02 3.45 12.27
CA ASP A 245 11.86 2.83 13.30
C ASP A 245 11.32 3.07 14.72
N GLN A 246 10.65 4.21 14.96
CA GLN A 246 9.94 4.44 16.22
C GLN A 246 8.69 3.55 16.33
N ARG A 247 7.89 3.44 15.26
CA ARG A 247 6.71 2.54 15.23
C ARG A 247 7.07 1.07 15.35
N ALA A 248 8.27 0.68 14.91
CA ALA A 248 8.83 -0.65 15.11
C ALA A 248 9.44 -0.85 16.52
N GLY A 249 9.42 0.16 17.40
CA GLY A 249 9.96 0.11 18.76
C GLY A 249 11.49 0.09 18.83
N LYS A 250 12.19 0.37 17.73
CA LYS A 250 13.66 0.42 17.69
C LYS A 250 14.22 1.70 18.32
N VAL A 251 13.45 2.79 18.23
CA VAL A 251 13.79 4.10 18.79
C VAL A 251 12.58 4.60 19.59
N PRO A 252 12.76 5.20 20.79
CA PRO A 252 11.63 5.78 21.52
C PRO A 252 11.05 7.00 20.79
N LEU A 253 9.81 7.35 21.12
CA LEU A 253 9.21 8.63 20.72
C LEU A 253 10.02 9.79 21.30
N SER A 254 10.07 10.91 20.57
CA SER A 254 10.56 12.17 21.13
C SER A 254 9.64 12.64 22.28
N ALA A 255 10.13 13.54 23.14
CA ALA A 255 9.34 14.05 24.25
C ALA A 255 8.03 14.71 23.78
N GLU A 256 8.11 15.45 22.68
CA GLU A 256 6.97 16.10 22.00
C GLU A 256 5.98 15.08 21.42
N GLN A 257 6.45 14.13 20.61
CA GLN A 257 5.61 13.07 20.03
C GLN A 257 4.87 12.30 21.12
N ALA A 258 5.58 11.96 22.19
CA ALA A 258 5.02 11.21 23.30
C ALA A 258 4.00 12.05 24.10
N SER A 259 4.22 13.36 24.25
CA SER A 259 3.29 14.26 24.95
C SER A 259 2.00 14.46 24.18
N VAL A 260 2.10 14.72 22.87
CA VAL A 260 0.93 14.86 21.98
C VAL A 260 0.10 13.59 21.96
N LEU A 261 0.72 12.42 21.77
CA LEU A 261 0.01 11.14 21.79
C LEU A 261 -0.66 10.87 23.15
N SER A 262 0.01 11.20 24.25
CA SER A 262 -0.54 11.07 25.61
C SER A 262 -1.75 11.98 25.84
N GLN A 263 -1.72 13.22 25.31
CA GLN A 263 -2.82 14.16 25.44
C GLN A 263 -4.02 13.78 24.57
N LEU A 264 -3.80 13.30 23.35
CA LEU A 264 -4.86 12.73 22.51
C LEU A 264 -5.55 11.57 23.24
N GLN A 265 -4.77 10.64 23.78
CA GLN A 265 -5.30 9.51 24.54
C GLN A 265 -6.15 9.98 25.73
N ALA A 266 -5.68 10.94 26.53
CA ALA A 266 -6.40 11.40 27.71
C ALA A 266 -7.69 12.18 27.38
N GLN A 267 -7.66 13.03 26.35
CA GLN A 267 -8.79 13.91 26.02
C GLN A 267 -9.86 13.19 25.19
N GLU A 268 -9.47 12.23 24.36
CA GLU A 268 -10.42 11.40 23.60
C GLU A 268 -11.07 10.31 24.47
N HIS A 269 -10.42 9.88 25.56
CA HIS A 269 -10.82 8.69 26.32
C HIS A 269 -12.32 8.62 26.67
N GLY A 270 -12.88 9.73 27.15
CA GLY A 270 -14.28 9.82 27.59
C GLY A 270 -15.28 10.28 26.51
N MET A 271 -14.82 10.51 25.28
CA MET A 271 -15.69 10.96 24.19
C MET A 271 -16.50 9.79 23.62
N SER A 272 -17.75 10.06 23.21
CA SER A 272 -18.53 9.10 22.44
C SER A 272 -18.03 9.02 20.99
N ILE A 273 -18.31 7.92 20.30
CA ILE A 273 -17.95 7.77 18.88
C ILE A 273 -18.59 8.86 18.03
N ASP A 274 -19.86 9.24 18.29
CA ASP A 274 -20.52 10.36 17.60
C ASP A 274 -19.77 11.70 17.81
N ALA A 275 -19.24 11.93 19.01
CA ALA A 275 -18.47 13.13 19.33
C ALA A 275 -17.09 13.11 18.67
N LEU A 276 -16.43 11.95 18.61
CA LEU A 276 -15.15 11.75 17.93
C LEU A 276 -15.30 11.94 16.42
N ASN A 277 -16.35 11.36 15.82
CA ASN A 277 -16.70 11.55 14.42
C ASN A 277 -17.03 13.03 14.13
N THR A 278 -17.78 13.69 15.01
CA THR A 278 -18.06 15.13 14.87
C THR A 278 -16.79 15.98 14.98
N ALA A 279 -15.84 15.57 15.83
CA ALA A 279 -14.55 16.26 15.95
C ALA A 279 -13.73 16.08 14.67
N GLU A 280 -13.58 14.85 14.17
CA GLU A 280 -12.89 14.53 12.91
C GLU A 280 -13.42 15.34 11.73
N GLN A 281 -14.75 15.38 11.53
CA GLN A 281 -15.38 16.15 10.44
C GLN A 281 -15.12 17.67 10.50
N ARG A 282 -14.70 18.21 11.65
CA ARG A 282 -14.36 19.64 11.80
C ARG A 282 -12.91 19.95 11.45
N LEU A 283 -12.04 18.94 11.34
CA LEU A 283 -10.60 19.13 11.16
C LEU A 283 -10.21 19.53 9.72
N GLY A 284 -11.10 19.37 8.75
CA GLY A 284 -10.81 19.68 7.35
C GLY A 284 -9.72 18.77 6.80
N ASP A 285 -8.62 19.35 6.30
CA ASP A 285 -7.50 18.60 5.73
C ASP A 285 -6.79 17.71 6.77
N GLU A 286 -6.90 18.05 8.06
CA GLU A 286 -6.29 17.33 9.18
C GLU A 286 -7.18 16.21 9.75
N LYS A 287 -8.21 15.80 9.02
CA LYS A 287 -9.17 14.77 9.46
C LYS A 287 -8.53 13.45 9.89
N GLY A 288 -7.38 13.10 9.31
CA GLY A 288 -6.62 11.91 9.67
C GLY A 288 -6.09 11.91 11.11
N MET A 289 -6.04 13.05 11.80
CA MET A 289 -5.48 13.17 13.15
C MET A 289 -6.05 12.17 14.15
N ILE A 290 -7.36 11.96 14.17
CA ILE A 290 -8.02 11.04 15.12
C ILE A 290 -7.74 9.59 14.76
N GLY A 291 -7.82 9.22 13.48
CA GLY A 291 -7.44 7.87 13.03
C GLY A 291 -5.97 7.56 13.33
N ASN A 292 -5.08 8.53 13.07
CA ASN A 292 -3.65 8.45 13.34
C ASN A 292 -3.38 8.25 14.84
N SER A 293 -4.06 9.01 15.70
CA SER A 293 -3.90 8.91 17.15
C SER A 293 -4.24 7.50 17.62
N TRP A 294 -5.34 6.91 17.12
CA TRP A 294 -5.78 5.56 17.49
C TRP A 294 -4.81 4.47 17.04
N GLN A 295 -4.29 4.57 15.81
CA GLN A 295 -3.28 3.62 15.31
C GLN A 295 -2.01 3.68 16.16
N LEU A 296 -1.54 4.88 16.50
CA LEU A 296 -0.33 5.07 17.30
C LEU A 296 -0.52 4.64 18.77
N MET A 297 -1.60 5.04 19.44
CA MET A 297 -1.82 4.68 20.85
C MET A 297 -2.11 3.19 21.03
N SER A 298 -2.64 2.53 20.00
CA SER A 298 -2.87 1.08 19.99
C SER A 298 -1.68 0.26 19.49
N ASN A 299 -0.60 0.90 19.04
CA ASN A 299 0.61 0.19 18.61
C ASN A 299 1.37 -0.37 19.83
N PRO A 300 1.50 -1.70 19.97
CA PRO A 300 2.13 -2.33 21.12
C PRO A 300 3.65 -2.11 21.20
N ASN A 301 4.29 -1.58 20.17
CA ASN A 301 5.72 -1.26 20.22
C ASN A 301 5.99 0.14 20.79
N LEU A 302 4.96 0.99 20.90
CA LEU A 302 5.11 2.34 21.42
C LEU A 302 4.93 2.38 22.95
N THR A 303 5.67 3.32 23.56
CA THR A 303 5.56 3.64 24.99
C THR A 303 5.53 5.15 25.12
N PHE A 304 4.58 5.68 25.87
CA PHE A 304 4.37 7.12 26.03
C PHE A 304 3.93 7.46 27.47
N PRO A 305 4.06 8.72 27.91
CA PRO A 305 3.64 9.15 29.24
C PRO A 305 2.18 8.84 29.55
N LYS A 306 1.90 8.56 30.81
CA LYS A 306 0.55 8.42 31.34
C LYS A 306 0.02 9.80 31.73
N THR A 307 -1.00 10.26 31.03
CA THR A 307 -1.79 11.42 31.44
C THR A 307 -3.07 10.93 32.11
N PRO A 308 -3.49 11.49 33.26
CA PRO A 308 -4.80 11.18 33.83
C PRO A 308 -5.92 11.42 32.81
N LEU A 309 -6.87 10.50 32.70
CA LEU A 309 -7.90 10.47 31.63
C LEU A 309 -9.02 11.48 31.88
N GLN A 310 -8.66 12.76 32.02
CA GLN A 310 -9.54 13.88 32.27
C GLN A 310 -9.00 15.11 31.54
N VAL A 311 -9.90 15.88 30.91
CA VAL A 311 -9.54 17.13 30.20
C VAL A 311 -8.85 18.11 31.14
N GLY A 312 -7.73 18.68 30.71
CA GLY A 312 -6.90 19.61 31.49
C GLY A 312 -5.88 18.94 32.41
N ALA A 313 -5.80 17.60 32.44
CA ALA A 313 -4.75 16.89 33.14
C ALA A 313 -3.40 17.02 32.40
N LYS A 314 -2.33 17.18 33.17
CA LYS A 314 -0.97 17.22 32.65
C LYS A 314 -0.32 15.85 32.73
N GLN A 315 0.64 15.60 31.84
CA GLN A 315 1.37 14.34 31.84
C GLN A 315 2.12 14.11 33.16
N GLY A 316 2.08 12.88 33.66
CA GLY A 316 2.88 12.43 34.79
C GLY A 316 4.27 11.91 34.37
N THR A 317 5.00 11.34 35.32
CA THR A 317 6.28 10.65 35.07
C THR A 317 6.13 9.17 34.72
N ASP A 318 4.97 8.58 35.03
CA ASP A 318 4.66 7.19 34.70
C ASP A 318 4.46 7.03 33.19
N THR A 319 4.75 5.85 32.66
CA THR A 319 4.55 5.53 31.24
C THR A 319 3.53 4.41 31.08
N VAL A 320 2.90 4.36 29.91
CA VAL A 320 2.04 3.27 29.47
C VAL A 320 2.58 2.69 28.17
N LYS A 321 2.40 1.38 28.00
CA LYS A 321 2.61 0.70 26.72
C LYS A 321 1.36 0.87 25.86
N GLY A 322 1.56 1.12 24.57
CA GLY A 322 0.47 1.14 23.61
C GLY A 322 -0.26 -0.20 23.53
N GLY A 323 -1.49 -0.17 23.05
CA GLY A 323 -2.35 -1.33 22.90
C GLY A 323 -3.83 -1.01 22.98
N ALA A 324 -4.69 -2.02 22.83
CA ALA A 324 -6.15 -1.84 22.77
C ALA A 324 -6.72 -1.04 23.95
N ALA A 325 -6.15 -1.20 25.15
CA ALA A 325 -6.60 -0.54 26.37
C ALA A 325 -6.38 0.99 26.35
N GLN A 326 -5.57 1.51 25.42
CA GLN A 326 -5.30 2.94 25.29
C GLN A 326 -6.31 3.66 24.38
N LEU A 327 -7.08 2.92 23.58
CA LEU A 327 -8.12 3.51 22.73
C LEU A 327 -9.20 4.23 23.57
N PRO A 328 -10.02 5.10 22.98
CA PRO A 328 -11.18 5.67 23.67
C PRO A 328 -12.11 4.58 24.23
N GLU A 329 -12.71 4.80 25.41
CA GLU A 329 -13.55 3.79 26.09
C GLU A 329 -14.72 3.37 25.20
N SER A 330 -15.31 4.32 24.46
CA SER A 330 -16.39 4.08 23.52
C SER A 330 -15.96 3.20 22.33
N VAL A 331 -14.74 3.38 21.81
CA VAL A 331 -14.15 2.56 20.74
C VAL A 331 -13.89 1.14 21.25
N GLN A 332 -13.30 1.00 22.44
CA GLN A 332 -13.09 -0.31 23.08
C GLN A 332 -14.42 -1.05 23.27
N GLN A 333 -15.46 -0.36 23.75
CA GLN A 333 -16.79 -0.94 23.96
C GLN A 333 -17.41 -1.42 22.64
N ALA A 334 -17.34 -0.60 21.59
CA ALA A 334 -17.91 -0.95 20.29
C ALA A 334 -17.20 -2.17 19.66
N LEU A 335 -15.87 -2.19 19.66
CA LEU A 335 -15.10 -3.27 19.03
C LEU A 335 -15.13 -4.59 19.82
N ASN A 336 -15.30 -4.55 21.14
CA ASN A 336 -15.43 -5.74 21.98
C ASN A 336 -16.89 -6.25 22.14
N SER A 337 -17.87 -5.54 21.55
CA SER A 337 -19.29 -5.92 21.63
C SER A 337 -19.63 -7.13 20.74
N SER A 338 -20.69 -7.86 21.11
CA SER A 338 -21.05 -9.13 20.45
C SER A 338 -21.78 -8.92 19.12
N GLY A 339 -21.44 -9.71 18.10
CA GLY A 339 -22.20 -9.76 16.84
C GLY A 339 -22.43 -8.37 16.22
N LEU A 340 -23.69 -8.02 15.98
CA LEU A 340 -24.13 -6.76 15.36
C LEU A 340 -24.32 -5.60 16.34
N GLU A 341 -24.04 -5.78 17.62
CA GLU A 341 -24.06 -4.67 18.58
C GLU A 341 -23.07 -3.59 18.11
N TYR A 342 -23.46 -2.32 18.25
CA TYR A 342 -22.66 -1.16 17.82
C TYR A 342 -22.27 -1.13 16.33
N MET A 343 -22.96 -1.85 15.44
CA MET A 343 -22.63 -1.91 14.00
C MET A 343 -22.41 -0.52 13.37
N ARG A 344 -23.31 0.44 13.61
CA ARG A 344 -23.17 1.82 13.09
C ARG A 344 -21.89 2.48 13.59
N GLN A 345 -21.62 2.38 14.89
CA GLN A 345 -20.44 2.98 15.48
C GLN A 345 -19.16 2.28 15.03
N THR A 346 -19.20 0.96 14.77
CA THR A 346 -18.09 0.24 14.13
C THR A 346 -17.84 0.74 12.71
N ASN A 347 -18.89 1.06 11.95
CA ASN A 347 -18.75 1.71 10.65
C ASN A 347 -18.09 3.09 10.78
N ASP A 348 -18.51 3.91 11.75
CA ASP A 348 -17.93 5.23 12.00
C ASP A 348 -16.44 5.13 12.39
N ILE A 349 -16.08 4.15 13.23
CA ILE A 349 -14.68 3.85 13.56
C ILE A 349 -13.88 3.53 12.29
N ALA A 350 -14.41 2.67 11.41
CA ALA A 350 -13.74 2.31 10.17
C ALA A 350 -13.55 3.51 9.22
N SER A 351 -14.53 4.41 9.16
CA SER A 351 -14.41 5.66 8.40
C SER A 351 -13.31 6.57 8.95
N ILE A 352 -13.26 6.77 10.27
CA ILE A 352 -12.19 7.56 10.91
C ILE A 352 -10.81 6.95 10.65
N VAL A 353 -10.69 5.63 10.69
CA VAL A 353 -9.42 4.94 10.36
C VAL A 353 -9.03 5.16 8.90
N LYS A 354 -9.97 5.09 7.96
CA LYS A 354 -9.73 5.30 6.53
C LYS A 354 -9.23 6.70 6.18
N ASP A 355 -9.63 7.69 6.97
CA ASP A 355 -9.22 9.08 6.77
C ASP A 355 -7.80 9.34 7.31
N GLY A 356 -7.22 8.41 8.06
CA GLY A 356 -5.85 8.45 8.58
C GLY A 356 -4.77 8.05 7.56
N ASP A 357 -3.52 8.16 8.01
CA ASP A 357 -2.32 7.71 7.29
C ASP A 357 -2.13 6.19 7.47
N LYS A 358 -2.24 5.47 6.34
CA LYS A 358 -2.03 4.02 6.26
C LYS A 358 -0.65 3.59 6.74
N SER A 359 0.36 4.47 6.71
CA SER A 359 1.70 4.16 7.19
C SER A 359 1.78 3.86 8.69
N PHE A 360 0.74 4.22 9.46
CA PHE A 360 0.59 3.90 10.88
C PHE A 360 -0.10 2.57 11.16
N GLN A 361 -0.72 1.96 10.15
CA GLN A 361 -1.38 0.67 10.23
C GLN A 361 -0.34 -0.44 10.13
N THR A 362 0.44 -0.60 11.20
CA THR A 362 1.51 -1.61 11.25
C THR A 362 1.50 -2.29 12.60
N ASN A 363 0.94 -3.49 12.62
CA ASN A 363 0.80 -4.34 13.80
C ASN A 363 0.06 -3.67 14.97
N THR A 364 -1.06 -3.00 14.72
CA THR A 364 -1.80 -2.26 15.75
C THR A 364 -2.90 -3.09 16.41
N ASP A 365 -3.14 -2.86 17.70
CA ASP A 365 -4.24 -3.54 18.40
C ASP A 365 -5.63 -3.06 17.95
N LEU A 366 -5.73 -1.84 17.38
CA LEU A 366 -6.95 -1.32 16.78
C LEU A 366 -7.37 -2.18 15.59
N ASP A 367 -6.47 -2.41 14.64
CA ASP A 367 -6.75 -3.17 13.43
C ASP A 367 -7.06 -4.64 13.79
N ARG A 368 -6.37 -5.21 14.79
CA ARG A 368 -6.72 -6.53 15.36
C ARG A 368 -8.12 -6.56 15.95
N ALA A 369 -8.53 -5.50 16.64
CA ALA A 369 -9.88 -5.41 17.21
C ALA A 369 -10.95 -5.24 16.11
N MET A 370 -10.65 -4.48 15.06
CA MET A 370 -11.52 -4.29 13.90
C MET A 370 -11.75 -5.60 13.13
N ILE A 371 -10.70 -6.36 12.80
CA ILE A 371 -10.91 -7.65 12.11
C ILE A 371 -11.65 -8.67 12.98
N ARG A 372 -11.37 -8.71 14.30
CA ARG A 372 -12.15 -9.55 15.22
C ARG A 372 -13.62 -9.15 15.26
N LYS A 373 -13.92 -7.85 15.27
CA LYS A 373 -15.29 -7.34 15.23
C LYS A 373 -15.98 -7.70 13.91
N ALA A 374 -15.30 -7.56 12.77
CA ALA A 374 -15.80 -8.02 11.48
C ALA A 374 -16.12 -9.52 11.49
N GLY A 375 -15.19 -10.35 11.98
CA GLY A 375 -15.41 -11.78 12.15
C GLY A 375 -16.61 -12.10 13.06
N ALA A 376 -16.81 -11.34 14.15
CA ALA A 376 -17.96 -11.50 15.02
C ALA A 376 -19.29 -11.14 14.33
N MET A 377 -19.32 -10.10 13.48
CA MET A 377 -20.49 -9.74 12.67
C MET A 377 -20.82 -10.83 11.63
N MET A 378 -19.80 -11.35 10.94
CA MET A 378 -19.96 -12.40 9.94
C MET A 378 -20.36 -13.76 10.55
N ASN A 379 -20.09 -13.98 11.84
CA ASN A 379 -20.49 -15.18 12.56
C ASN A 379 -21.94 -15.18 13.04
N THR A 380 -22.74 -14.18 12.66
CA THR A 380 -24.14 -14.08 13.08
C THR A 380 -25.04 -14.92 12.18
N PRO A 381 -26.18 -15.45 12.68
CA PRO A 381 -27.14 -16.17 11.84
C PRO A 381 -27.70 -15.32 10.69
N LEU A 382 -27.77 -14.00 10.86
CA LEU A 382 -28.23 -13.09 9.81
C LEU A 382 -27.26 -13.07 8.63
N TRP A 383 -25.95 -13.05 8.89
CA TRP A 383 -24.93 -13.16 7.85
C TRP A 383 -24.96 -14.53 7.17
N GLN A 384 -24.95 -15.60 7.96
CA GLN A 384 -24.87 -16.98 7.44
C GLN A 384 -26.10 -17.41 6.63
N HIS A 385 -27.26 -16.81 6.91
CA HIS A 385 -28.51 -17.07 6.21
C HIS A 385 -28.92 -15.89 5.31
N ASP A 386 -27.97 -15.05 4.89
CA ASP A 386 -28.25 -13.98 3.93
C ASP A 386 -28.91 -14.57 2.67
N PRO A 387 -30.12 -14.12 2.27
CA PRO A 387 -30.83 -14.74 1.17
C PRO A 387 -30.10 -14.68 -0.18
N ALA A 388 -29.35 -13.61 -0.46
CA ALA A 388 -28.59 -13.50 -1.71
C ALA A 388 -27.42 -14.50 -1.73
N SER A 389 -26.71 -14.64 -0.61
CA SER A 389 -25.68 -15.67 -0.38
C SER A 389 -26.24 -17.10 -0.45
N GLN A 390 -27.54 -17.28 -0.17
CA GLN A 390 -28.25 -18.55 -0.31
C GLN A 390 -28.83 -18.77 -1.73
N GLY A 391 -28.41 -17.96 -2.71
CA GLY A 391 -28.79 -18.11 -4.11
C GLY A 391 -30.19 -17.60 -4.46
N GLN A 392 -30.84 -16.86 -3.56
CA GLN A 392 -32.13 -16.24 -3.87
C GLN A 392 -31.90 -15.01 -4.74
N ASN A 393 -32.76 -14.83 -5.75
CA ASN A 393 -32.73 -13.65 -6.61
C ASN A 393 -33.34 -12.43 -5.90
N VAL A 394 -32.61 -11.89 -4.93
CA VAL A 394 -32.96 -10.70 -4.14
C VAL A 394 -31.79 -9.71 -4.15
N GLU A 395 -32.03 -8.49 -3.64
CA GLU A 395 -30.95 -7.53 -3.43
C GLU A 395 -29.94 -8.08 -2.40
N ARG A 396 -28.65 -7.94 -2.69
CA ARG A 396 -27.55 -8.23 -1.75
C ARG A 396 -27.68 -7.35 -0.51
N ASP A 397 -27.26 -7.84 0.66
CA ASP A 397 -27.53 -7.21 1.95
C ASP A 397 -27.13 -5.72 1.96
N PRO A 398 -28.12 -4.79 1.97
CA PRO A 398 -27.82 -3.36 1.91
C PRO A 398 -27.45 -2.77 3.28
N ALA A 399 -27.58 -3.53 4.37
CA ALA A 399 -27.42 -3.06 5.73
C ALA A 399 -26.09 -3.51 6.35
N MET A 400 -25.79 -4.82 6.31
CA MET A 400 -24.60 -5.36 6.98
C MET A 400 -23.37 -5.27 6.08
N ASP A 401 -23.49 -5.54 4.78
CA ASP A 401 -22.34 -5.54 3.84
C ASP A 401 -21.55 -4.24 3.87
N PRO A 402 -22.16 -3.04 3.75
CA PRO A 402 -21.38 -1.81 3.70
C PRO A 402 -20.53 -1.62 4.95
N THR A 403 -21.04 -2.04 6.12
CA THR A 403 -20.30 -1.93 7.37
C THR A 403 -19.15 -2.91 7.42
N VAL A 404 -19.38 -4.20 7.12
CA VAL A 404 -18.33 -5.22 7.18
C VAL A 404 -17.25 -4.93 6.13
N SER A 405 -17.63 -4.58 4.90
CA SER A 405 -16.72 -4.12 3.85
C SER A 405 -15.91 -2.91 4.27
N ASN A 406 -16.54 -1.91 4.90
CA ASN A 406 -15.83 -0.72 5.35
C ASN A 406 -14.79 -1.05 6.42
N VAL A 407 -15.13 -1.89 7.40
CA VAL A 407 -14.22 -2.33 8.47
C VAL A 407 -13.03 -3.11 7.92
N LEU A 408 -13.29 -4.11 7.06
CA LEU A 408 -12.23 -4.95 6.50
C LEU A 408 -11.29 -4.14 5.60
N SER A 409 -11.83 -3.27 4.74
CA SER A 409 -11.02 -2.40 3.87
C SER A 409 -10.30 -1.28 4.62
N ALA A 410 -10.82 -0.82 5.77
CA ALA A 410 -10.16 0.17 6.59
C ALA A 410 -8.89 -0.38 7.26
N MET A 411 -8.94 -1.62 7.75
CA MET A 411 -7.82 -2.24 8.47
C MET A 411 -6.88 -3.06 7.57
N SER A 412 -7.27 -3.35 6.33
CA SER A 412 -6.45 -4.15 5.42
C SER A 412 -5.03 -3.65 5.15
N PRO A 413 -4.70 -2.33 5.25
CA PRO A 413 -3.31 -1.89 5.15
C PRO A 413 -2.38 -2.44 6.24
N ASP A 414 -2.92 -2.91 7.38
CA ASP A 414 -2.12 -3.62 8.39
C ASP A 414 -1.91 -5.08 7.97
N HIS A 415 -0.96 -5.29 7.05
CA HIS A 415 -0.65 -6.60 6.48
C HIS A 415 -0.25 -7.63 7.54
N GLN A 416 0.36 -7.23 8.66
CA GLN A 416 0.67 -8.15 9.76
C GLN A 416 -0.61 -8.68 10.42
N VAL A 417 -1.62 -7.83 10.60
CA VAL A 417 -2.92 -8.24 11.18
C VAL A 417 -3.71 -9.12 10.21
N VAL A 418 -3.68 -8.82 8.92
CA VAL A 418 -4.26 -9.66 7.88
C VAL A 418 -3.58 -11.03 7.87
N HIS A 419 -2.25 -11.06 7.82
CA HIS A 419 -1.43 -12.27 7.90
C HIS A 419 -1.79 -13.13 9.11
N ASP A 420 -1.81 -12.54 10.32
CA ASP A 420 -2.08 -13.27 11.55
C ASP A 420 -3.49 -13.88 11.57
N THR A 421 -4.45 -13.24 10.88
CA THR A 421 -5.81 -13.78 10.79
C THR A 421 -5.90 -14.89 9.74
N MET A 422 -5.24 -14.74 8.60
CA MET A 422 -5.24 -15.73 7.51
C MET A 422 -4.43 -16.99 7.87
N THR A 423 -3.45 -16.88 8.76
CA THR A 423 -2.61 -18.00 9.21
C THR A 423 -3.00 -18.54 10.59
N GLY A 424 -3.94 -17.87 11.27
CA GLY A 424 -4.42 -18.23 12.60
C GLY A 424 -5.39 -19.41 12.61
N SER A 425 -5.73 -19.92 13.79
CA SER A 425 -6.56 -21.14 13.93
C SER A 425 -7.99 -21.03 13.39
N ASP A 426 -8.52 -19.82 13.26
CA ASP A 426 -9.88 -19.56 12.78
C ASP A 426 -9.94 -19.21 11.27
N HIS A 427 -8.81 -19.34 10.55
CA HIS A 427 -8.69 -18.90 9.16
C HIS A 427 -9.73 -19.54 8.22
N ASP A 428 -9.97 -20.85 8.29
CA ASP A 428 -10.98 -21.52 7.45
C ASP A 428 -12.37 -20.92 7.62
N LYS A 429 -12.77 -20.65 8.87
CA LYS A 429 -14.08 -20.05 9.16
C LYS A 429 -14.15 -18.61 8.65
N PHE A 430 -13.06 -17.87 8.78
CA PHE A 430 -12.96 -16.51 8.28
C PHE A 430 -13.06 -16.48 6.75
N LEU A 431 -12.27 -17.31 6.05
CA LEU A 431 -12.29 -17.43 4.59
C LEU A 431 -13.63 -17.96 4.07
N GLN A 432 -14.28 -18.88 4.79
CA GLN A 432 -15.64 -19.32 4.47
C GLN A 432 -16.64 -18.16 4.52
N ASN A 433 -16.62 -17.35 5.58
CA ASN A 433 -17.50 -16.19 5.68
C ASN A 433 -17.28 -15.17 4.55
N LEU A 434 -16.04 -15.04 4.05
CA LEU A 434 -15.71 -14.12 2.95
C LEU A 434 -16.14 -14.67 1.59
N THR A 435 -15.88 -15.95 1.33
CA THR A 435 -16.06 -16.57 0.01
C THR A 435 -17.50 -17.01 -0.25
N HIS A 436 -18.25 -17.35 0.80
CA HIS A 436 -19.62 -17.84 0.65
C HIS A 436 -20.68 -16.74 0.77
N HIS A 437 -20.25 -15.48 0.88
CA HIS A 437 -21.16 -14.34 1.01
C HIS A 437 -21.28 -13.56 -0.30
N ALA A 438 -22.48 -13.21 -0.72
CA ALA A 438 -22.74 -12.41 -1.92
C ALA A 438 -22.60 -10.92 -1.61
N TRP A 439 -21.38 -10.41 -1.69
CA TRP A 439 -21.03 -9.03 -1.32
C TRP A 439 -21.69 -7.98 -2.22
N LYS A 440 -22.32 -6.96 -1.65
CA LYS A 440 -22.93 -5.86 -2.42
C LYS A 440 -22.03 -5.21 -3.48
N ASP A 441 -20.73 -5.10 -3.21
CA ASP A 441 -19.71 -4.52 -4.11
C ASP A 441 -18.98 -5.57 -4.96
N ASN A 442 -19.57 -6.77 -5.09
CA ASN A 442 -19.00 -7.92 -5.79
C ASN A 442 -17.63 -8.36 -5.23
N GLY A 443 -17.33 -8.02 -3.98
CA GLY A 443 -16.10 -8.40 -3.29
C GLY A 443 -14.98 -7.37 -3.38
N GLN A 444 -15.24 -6.17 -3.92
CA GLN A 444 -14.21 -5.16 -4.15
C GLN A 444 -13.48 -4.74 -2.87
N ALA A 445 -14.21 -4.42 -1.79
CA ALA A 445 -13.60 -3.98 -0.55
C ALA A 445 -12.84 -5.10 0.17
N VAL A 446 -13.37 -6.32 0.17
CA VAL A 446 -12.73 -7.46 0.85
C VAL A 446 -11.57 -8.04 0.05
N GLY A 447 -11.51 -7.78 -1.25
CA GLY A 447 -10.36 -8.11 -2.10
C GLY A 447 -9.05 -7.52 -1.59
N SER A 448 -9.08 -6.39 -0.87
CA SER A 448 -7.86 -5.77 -0.32
C SER A 448 -7.14 -6.61 0.75
N LEU A 449 -7.79 -7.66 1.29
CA LEU A 449 -7.15 -8.62 2.18
C LEU A 449 -6.22 -9.60 1.44
N PHE A 450 -6.35 -9.69 0.11
CA PHE A 450 -5.66 -10.67 -0.73
C PHE A 450 -4.67 -10.00 -1.69
N SER A 451 -5.07 -8.94 -2.40
CA SER A 451 -4.28 -8.40 -3.51
C SER A 451 -2.87 -7.95 -3.11
N TRP A 452 -2.70 -7.45 -1.88
CA TRP A 452 -1.40 -6.97 -1.40
C TRP A 452 -0.32 -8.05 -1.38
N THR A 453 -0.67 -9.35 -1.28
CA THR A 453 0.34 -10.42 -1.24
C THR A 453 1.10 -10.52 -2.56
N GLY A 454 0.47 -10.12 -3.67
CA GLY A 454 1.12 -10.04 -4.97
C GLY A 454 2.11 -8.87 -5.02
N ASP A 455 1.66 -7.69 -4.60
CA ASP A 455 2.48 -6.46 -4.60
C ASP A 455 3.67 -6.56 -3.64
N ALA A 456 3.50 -7.28 -2.52
CA ALA A 456 4.49 -7.47 -1.47
C ALA A 456 5.26 -8.79 -1.61
N ALA A 457 5.14 -9.53 -2.71
CA ALA A 457 5.83 -10.82 -2.90
C ALA A 457 7.37 -10.71 -2.91
N GLN A 458 7.90 -9.49 -2.99
CA GLN A 458 9.30 -9.14 -2.80
C GLN A 458 9.45 -7.99 -1.79
N GLY A 459 10.62 -7.88 -1.18
CA GLY A 459 10.93 -6.79 -0.24
C GLY A 459 10.68 -7.14 1.23
N PRO A 460 10.52 -6.13 2.10
CA PRO A 460 10.48 -6.33 3.56
C PRO A 460 9.31 -7.20 4.06
N GLU A 461 8.21 -7.24 3.32
CA GLU A 461 6.99 -7.98 3.69
C GLU A 461 6.84 -9.32 2.93
N ALA A 462 7.81 -9.70 2.09
CA ALA A 462 7.75 -10.91 1.25
C ALA A 462 7.40 -12.17 2.03
N LYS A 463 7.94 -12.29 3.25
CA LYS A 463 7.64 -13.40 4.16
C LYS A 463 6.15 -13.46 4.53
N ILE A 464 5.59 -12.38 5.07
CA ILE A 464 4.18 -12.38 5.50
C ILE A 464 3.23 -12.43 4.29
N ALA A 465 3.64 -11.88 3.15
CA ALA A 465 2.91 -12.00 1.89
C ALA A 465 2.83 -13.46 1.43
N GLY A 466 3.96 -14.17 1.39
CA GLY A 466 4.04 -15.57 0.98
C GLY A 466 3.30 -16.52 1.92
N GLU A 467 3.43 -16.33 3.24
CA GLU A 467 2.72 -17.12 4.25
C GLU A 467 1.18 -16.88 4.17
N THR A 468 0.76 -15.63 3.92
CA THR A 468 -0.66 -15.29 3.71
C THR A 468 -1.21 -15.88 2.41
N ALA A 469 -0.51 -15.69 1.30
CA ALA A 469 -0.83 -16.24 -0.02
C ALA A 469 -1.02 -17.75 0.04
N ARG A 470 -0.08 -18.43 0.70
CA ARG A 470 -0.17 -19.88 0.92
C ARG A 470 -1.44 -20.27 1.66
N ALA A 471 -1.78 -19.57 2.74
CA ALA A 471 -2.89 -19.94 3.60
C ALA A 471 -4.24 -19.88 2.88
N TYR A 472 -4.50 -18.80 2.12
CA TYR A 472 -5.77 -18.72 1.38
C TYR A 472 -5.74 -19.54 0.08
N ALA A 473 -4.58 -19.76 -0.55
CA ALA A 473 -4.48 -20.70 -1.68
C ALA A 473 -4.80 -22.14 -1.25
N ASP A 474 -4.30 -22.57 -0.08
CA ASP A 474 -4.61 -23.87 0.50
C ASP A 474 -6.13 -24.04 0.73
N TYR A 475 -6.78 -23.02 1.30
CA TYR A 475 -8.23 -22.99 1.46
C TYR A 475 -8.95 -23.09 0.11
N VAL A 476 -8.63 -22.23 -0.85
CA VAL A 476 -9.29 -22.23 -2.17
C VAL A 476 -9.13 -23.58 -2.87
N GLY A 477 -7.94 -24.17 -2.85
CA GLY A 477 -7.67 -25.48 -3.46
C GLY A 477 -8.51 -26.60 -2.85
N HIS A 478 -8.65 -26.64 -1.51
CA HIS A 478 -9.46 -27.66 -0.83
C HIS A 478 -10.96 -27.48 -1.02
N HIS A 479 -11.40 -26.25 -1.26
CA HIS A 479 -12.81 -25.87 -1.35
C HIS A 479 -13.35 -25.79 -2.78
N ALA A 480 -12.48 -25.84 -3.79
CA ALA A 480 -12.84 -25.68 -5.21
C ALA A 480 -14.03 -26.54 -5.66
N SER A 481 -13.96 -27.87 -5.52
CA SER A 481 -15.00 -28.79 -5.98
C SER A 481 -16.08 -29.10 -4.93
N THR A 482 -15.87 -28.70 -3.67
CA THR A 482 -16.86 -28.92 -2.60
C THR A 482 -17.90 -27.81 -2.53
N ASP A 483 -17.50 -26.56 -2.79
CA ASP A 483 -18.40 -25.42 -2.65
C ASP A 483 -18.07 -24.23 -3.58
N LEU A 484 -16.81 -23.84 -3.79
CA LEU A 484 -16.51 -22.57 -4.50
C LEU A 484 -16.88 -22.55 -5.98
N LEU A 485 -16.94 -23.71 -6.65
CA LEU A 485 -17.48 -23.82 -8.01
C LEU A 485 -19.00 -24.06 -8.05
N HIS A 486 -19.62 -24.33 -6.90
CA HIS A 486 -21.01 -24.75 -6.78
C HIS A 486 -21.68 -24.12 -5.54
N LEU A 487 -21.53 -22.80 -5.39
CA LEU A 487 -22.18 -21.99 -4.36
C LEU A 487 -23.72 -22.05 -4.50
N PRO A 488 -24.45 -21.74 -3.41
CA PRO A 488 -25.91 -21.69 -3.46
C PRO A 488 -26.47 -20.85 -4.61
N GLY A 489 -27.56 -21.33 -5.21
CA GLY A 489 -28.13 -20.74 -6.42
C GLY A 489 -27.54 -21.27 -7.72
N ASN A 490 -26.66 -22.28 -7.62
CA ASN A 490 -25.86 -22.80 -8.73
C ASN A 490 -25.00 -21.68 -9.31
N HIS A 491 -24.05 -21.17 -8.51
CA HIS A 491 -23.08 -20.19 -8.98
C HIS A 491 -21.66 -20.60 -8.63
N THR A 492 -20.68 -20.13 -9.38
CA THR A 492 -19.26 -20.15 -8.99
C THR A 492 -18.94 -18.91 -8.15
N LEU A 493 -17.82 -18.93 -7.43
CA LEU A 493 -17.32 -17.76 -6.70
C LEU A 493 -17.08 -16.58 -7.65
N GLY A 494 -16.53 -16.81 -8.85
CA GLY A 494 -16.30 -15.75 -9.84
C GLY A 494 -17.58 -15.10 -10.36
N GLN A 495 -18.70 -15.83 -10.39
CA GLN A 495 -20.00 -15.25 -10.72
C GLN A 495 -20.59 -14.41 -9.59
N VAL A 496 -20.45 -14.88 -8.35
CA VAL A 496 -21.02 -14.18 -7.18
C VAL A 496 -20.17 -12.96 -6.84
N ASN A 497 -18.85 -13.11 -6.78
CA ASN A 497 -17.91 -12.08 -6.34
C ASN A 497 -16.70 -11.95 -7.28
N PRO A 498 -16.89 -11.46 -8.52
CA PRO A 498 -15.82 -11.34 -9.50
C PRO A 498 -14.62 -10.52 -9.01
N ASN A 499 -14.85 -9.42 -8.27
CA ASN A 499 -13.74 -8.58 -7.77
C ASN A 499 -12.94 -9.27 -6.66
N LEU A 500 -13.56 -10.18 -5.89
CA LEU A 500 -12.85 -10.98 -4.90
C LEU A 500 -11.92 -12.00 -5.59
N VAL A 501 -12.40 -12.69 -6.61
CA VAL A 501 -11.60 -13.66 -7.38
C VAL A 501 -10.45 -12.97 -8.09
N GLN A 502 -10.68 -11.80 -8.70
CA GLN A 502 -9.62 -10.98 -9.31
C GLN A 502 -8.55 -10.56 -8.30
N ALA A 503 -8.95 -10.16 -7.09
CA ALA A 503 -8.00 -9.80 -6.04
C ALA A 503 -7.20 -11.02 -5.52
N MET A 504 -7.82 -12.19 -5.42
CA MET A 504 -7.12 -13.44 -5.09
C MET A 504 -6.13 -13.84 -6.18
N ALA A 505 -6.53 -13.72 -7.45
CA ALA A 505 -5.67 -14.00 -8.61
C ALA A 505 -4.46 -13.07 -8.63
N HIS A 506 -4.66 -11.75 -8.48
CA HIS A 506 -3.58 -10.78 -8.36
C HIS A 506 -2.65 -11.08 -7.18
N GLY A 507 -3.22 -11.42 -6.02
CA GLY A 507 -2.44 -11.78 -4.83
C GLY A 507 -1.62 -13.07 -4.98
N LEU A 508 -2.09 -14.02 -5.79
CA LEU A 508 -1.42 -15.31 -6.05
C LEU A 508 -0.49 -15.29 -7.25
N ASP A 509 -0.57 -14.27 -8.11
CA ASP A 509 0.15 -14.20 -9.38
C ASP A 509 1.66 -14.51 -9.22
N PRO A 510 2.42 -13.92 -8.27
CA PRO A 510 3.85 -14.22 -8.13
C PRO A 510 4.17 -15.65 -7.69
N TYR A 511 3.17 -16.41 -7.24
CA TYR A 511 3.30 -17.73 -6.64
C TYR A 511 2.82 -18.86 -7.54
N VAL A 512 2.52 -18.60 -8.82
CA VAL A 512 2.09 -19.61 -9.80
C VAL A 512 3.01 -20.83 -9.83
N ASN A 513 4.34 -20.63 -9.83
CA ASN A 513 5.30 -21.75 -9.80
C ASN A 513 5.25 -22.54 -8.49
N ASN A 514 5.05 -21.86 -7.35
CA ASN A 514 4.88 -22.53 -6.06
C ASN A 514 3.61 -23.40 -6.03
N ILE A 515 2.51 -22.87 -6.56
CA ILE A 515 1.22 -23.56 -6.66
C ILE A 515 1.35 -24.77 -7.58
N ALA A 516 1.94 -24.59 -8.76
CA ALA A 516 2.14 -25.64 -9.75
C ALA A 516 3.16 -26.72 -9.33
N GLY A 517 4.01 -26.42 -8.34
CA GLY A 517 5.10 -27.28 -7.92
C GLY A 517 6.25 -27.35 -8.93
N THR A 518 6.41 -26.30 -9.74
CA THR A 518 7.47 -26.14 -10.74
C THR A 518 8.67 -25.40 -10.16
N SER A 519 9.77 -25.35 -10.91
CA SER A 519 10.96 -24.61 -10.49
C SER A 519 10.74 -23.08 -10.44
N ASN A 520 11.65 -22.35 -9.78
CA ASN A 520 11.61 -20.90 -9.59
C ASN A 520 10.44 -20.36 -8.74
N GLY A 521 9.84 -21.19 -7.89
CA GLY A 521 8.94 -20.71 -6.84
C GLY A 521 9.63 -19.79 -5.83
N LEU A 522 8.88 -18.82 -5.29
CA LEU A 522 9.36 -17.90 -4.27
C LEU A 522 9.53 -18.61 -2.93
N PRO A 523 10.67 -18.43 -2.23
CA PRO A 523 10.97 -19.17 -1.00
C PRO A 523 9.99 -18.85 0.14
N ASP A 524 9.48 -17.63 0.19
CA ASP A 524 8.61 -17.13 1.27
C ASP A 524 7.20 -17.74 1.27
N PHE A 525 6.73 -18.27 0.13
CA PHE A 525 5.50 -19.07 0.06
C PHE A 525 5.67 -20.48 0.65
N GLY A 526 6.93 -20.95 0.73
CA GLY A 526 7.28 -22.29 1.18
C GLY A 526 7.15 -23.36 0.09
N LYS A 527 6.91 -24.60 0.53
CA LYS A 527 6.82 -25.78 -0.34
C LYS A 527 5.58 -25.73 -1.26
N PRO A 528 5.45 -26.57 -2.29
CA PRO A 528 4.17 -26.72 -2.97
C PRO A 528 3.02 -27.05 -2.01
N LEU A 529 1.78 -26.73 -2.39
CA LEU A 529 0.59 -27.06 -1.60
C LEU A 529 0.30 -28.55 -1.69
N ASP A 530 0.34 -29.08 -2.91
CA ASP A 530 0.19 -30.50 -3.18
C ASP A 530 1.33 -31.33 -2.57
N SER A 531 1.01 -32.59 -2.21
CA SER A 531 2.01 -33.48 -1.62
C SER A 531 3.12 -33.80 -2.62
N THR A 532 4.31 -34.19 -2.14
CA THR A 532 5.41 -34.59 -3.04
C THR A 532 5.01 -35.71 -4.00
N GLY A 533 4.09 -36.61 -3.59
CA GLY A 533 3.55 -37.66 -4.46
C GLY A 533 2.64 -37.11 -5.55
N ASP A 534 1.77 -36.15 -5.21
CA ASP A 534 0.84 -35.52 -6.16
C ASP A 534 1.58 -34.63 -7.16
N VAL A 535 2.60 -33.89 -6.71
CA VAL A 535 3.48 -33.10 -7.58
C VAL A 535 4.22 -34.02 -8.55
N HIS A 536 4.81 -35.12 -8.06
CA HIS A 536 5.55 -36.06 -8.90
C HIS A 536 4.67 -36.79 -9.91
N SER A 537 3.49 -37.23 -9.48
CA SER A 537 2.55 -37.94 -10.36
C SER A 537 1.81 -37.04 -11.34
N GLY A 538 1.67 -35.75 -11.05
CA GLY A 538 0.85 -34.82 -11.84
C GLY A 538 -0.60 -34.73 -11.37
N ALA A 539 -0.99 -35.45 -10.33
CA ALA A 539 -2.36 -35.41 -9.81
C ALA A 539 -2.81 -33.99 -9.42
N LEU A 540 -1.93 -33.26 -8.72
CA LEU A 540 -2.04 -31.83 -8.38
C LEU A 540 -3.46 -31.33 -8.00
N PRO A 541 -4.17 -32.01 -7.08
CA PRO A 541 -5.56 -31.68 -6.79
C PRO A 541 -5.78 -30.24 -6.29
N LEU A 542 -4.86 -29.71 -5.48
CA LEU A 542 -5.00 -28.35 -4.95
C LEU A 542 -4.68 -27.30 -6.01
N ALA A 543 -3.60 -27.47 -6.79
CA ALA A 543 -3.28 -26.56 -7.88
C ALA A 543 -4.42 -26.50 -8.91
N LYS A 544 -4.97 -27.65 -9.32
CA LYS A 544 -6.14 -27.70 -10.21
C LYS A 544 -7.33 -26.96 -9.62
N GLY A 545 -7.61 -27.15 -8.33
CA GLY A 545 -8.69 -26.45 -7.63
C GLY A 545 -8.53 -24.93 -7.67
N ILE A 546 -7.32 -24.43 -7.40
CA ILE A 546 -7.01 -22.99 -7.42
C ILE A 546 -7.22 -22.40 -8.81
N PHE A 547 -6.62 -23.01 -9.84
CA PHE A 547 -6.81 -22.57 -11.23
C PHE A 547 -8.28 -22.58 -11.62
N SER A 548 -9.04 -23.62 -11.24
CA SER A 548 -10.47 -23.73 -11.57
C SER A 548 -11.32 -22.63 -10.93
N VAL A 549 -11.06 -22.28 -9.66
CA VAL A 549 -11.80 -21.22 -8.96
C VAL A 549 -11.43 -19.84 -9.52
N ILE A 550 -10.15 -19.59 -9.77
CA ILE A 550 -9.68 -18.34 -10.39
C ILE A 550 -10.31 -18.17 -11.77
N ASP A 551 -10.30 -19.22 -12.59
CA ASP A 551 -10.81 -19.18 -13.96
C ASP A 551 -12.34 -19.03 -14.04
N SER A 552 -13.05 -19.13 -12.91
CA SER A 552 -14.49 -18.89 -12.85
C SER A 552 -14.88 -17.42 -13.07
N ASP A 553 -13.94 -16.48 -12.91
CA ASP A 553 -14.05 -15.09 -13.38
C ASP A 553 -13.16 -14.87 -14.62
N PRO A 554 -13.68 -14.35 -15.74
CA PRO A 554 -12.92 -14.25 -17.00
C PRO A 554 -11.75 -13.24 -16.95
N THR A 555 -11.82 -12.22 -16.10
CA THR A 555 -10.71 -11.26 -15.96
C THR A 555 -9.58 -11.90 -15.16
N ALA A 556 -9.91 -12.53 -14.04
CA ALA A 556 -8.97 -13.28 -13.22
C ALA A 556 -8.32 -14.43 -14.02
N ALA A 557 -9.10 -15.16 -14.82
CA ALA A 557 -8.61 -16.21 -15.73
C ALA A 557 -7.54 -15.67 -16.67
N ARG A 558 -7.84 -14.56 -17.36
CA ARG A 558 -6.92 -13.93 -18.32
C ARG A 558 -5.61 -13.53 -17.64
N ASP A 559 -5.69 -12.84 -16.50
CA ASP A 559 -4.52 -12.28 -15.83
C ASP A 559 -3.64 -13.37 -15.19
N PHE A 560 -4.24 -14.34 -14.50
CA PHE A 560 -3.50 -15.42 -13.84
C PHE A 560 -2.90 -16.41 -14.85
N ASN A 561 -3.67 -16.80 -15.87
CA ASN A 561 -3.18 -17.73 -16.89
C ASN A 561 -2.16 -17.07 -17.82
N LYS A 562 -2.22 -15.76 -18.04
CA LYS A 562 -1.16 -15.03 -18.75
C LYS A 562 0.20 -15.25 -18.08
N ASN A 563 0.28 -15.18 -16.74
CA ASN A 563 1.54 -15.42 -16.05
C ASN A 563 1.93 -16.90 -16.07
N ALA A 564 0.98 -17.82 -15.89
CA ALA A 564 1.26 -19.26 -16.04
C ALA A 564 1.83 -19.60 -17.44
N TYR A 565 1.25 -19.05 -18.51
CA TYR A 565 1.80 -19.16 -19.87
C TYR A 565 3.15 -18.46 -20.01
N THR A 566 3.33 -17.29 -19.39
CA THR A 566 4.64 -16.61 -19.39
C THR A 566 5.72 -17.50 -18.77
N GLN A 567 5.45 -18.15 -17.64
CA GLN A 567 6.38 -19.08 -17.02
C GLN A 567 6.62 -20.31 -17.91
N ALA A 568 5.58 -20.88 -18.51
CA ALA A 568 5.71 -22.00 -19.45
C ALA A 568 6.60 -21.64 -20.65
N LEU A 569 6.39 -20.46 -21.25
CA LEU A 569 7.19 -19.93 -22.36
C LEU A 569 8.65 -19.68 -21.97
N LEU A 570 8.93 -19.26 -20.74
CA LEU A 570 10.30 -19.11 -20.25
C LEU A 570 11.00 -20.48 -20.13
N HIS A 571 10.29 -21.52 -19.71
CA HIS A 571 10.79 -22.88 -19.70
C HIS A 571 11.01 -23.44 -21.11
N ASP A 572 10.04 -23.26 -22.02
CA ASP A 572 10.18 -23.64 -23.43
C ASP A 572 11.34 -22.91 -24.10
N SER A 573 11.52 -21.62 -23.81
CA SER A 573 12.66 -20.83 -24.30
C SER A 573 13.98 -21.32 -23.74
N SER A 574 14.02 -21.77 -22.48
CA SER A 574 15.22 -22.37 -21.87
C SER A 574 15.64 -23.62 -22.62
N PHE A 575 14.68 -24.52 -22.86
CA PHE A 575 14.89 -25.71 -23.69
C PHE A 575 15.37 -25.32 -25.10
N ALA A 576 14.66 -24.44 -25.79
CA ALA A 576 14.94 -24.09 -27.18
C ALA A 576 16.28 -23.38 -27.40
N LEU A 577 16.73 -22.56 -26.43
CA LEU A 577 18.02 -21.87 -26.52
C LEU A 577 19.19 -22.80 -26.22
N ASN A 578 18.99 -23.82 -25.38
CA ASN A 578 20.02 -24.77 -24.95
C ASN A 578 19.53 -26.23 -25.02
N PRO A 579 19.15 -26.75 -26.21
CA PRO A 579 18.49 -28.06 -26.35
C PRO A 579 19.43 -29.25 -26.05
N HIS A 580 20.73 -28.99 -25.91
CA HIS A 580 21.76 -30.00 -25.64
C HIS A 580 22.29 -29.98 -24.19
N HIS A 581 21.75 -29.13 -23.32
CA HIS A 581 22.26 -28.96 -21.95
C HIS A 581 21.57 -29.92 -20.97
N ASP A 582 22.31 -30.53 -20.05
CA ASP A 582 21.75 -31.40 -19.00
C ASP A 582 20.57 -30.73 -18.25
N GLY A 583 19.46 -31.44 -18.06
CA GLY A 583 18.29 -30.94 -17.31
C GLY A 583 17.29 -30.13 -18.14
N TYR A 584 17.37 -30.13 -19.48
CA TYR A 584 16.34 -29.54 -20.32
C TYR A 584 14.98 -30.25 -20.18
N SER A 585 14.96 -31.52 -19.81
CA SER A 585 13.76 -32.28 -19.48
C SER A 585 13.00 -31.68 -18.28
N ASP A 586 13.69 -31.11 -17.29
CA ASP A 586 13.05 -30.40 -16.18
C ASP A 586 12.34 -29.12 -16.66
N GLN A 587 12.84 -28.47 -17.72
CA GLN A 587 12.18 -27.29 -18.30
C GLN A 587 10.89 -27.71 -19.01
N LEU A 588 10.95 -28.74 -19.85
CA LEU A 588 9.76 -29.28 -20.52
C LEU A 588 8.74 -29.85 -19.52
N TYR A 589 9.21 -30.41 -18.40
CA TYR A 589 8.35 -30.83 -17.29
C TYR A 589 7.52 -29.65 -16.75
N ASP A 590 8.18 -28.54 -16.44
CA ASP A 590 7.58 -27.38 -15.82
C ASP A 590 6.61 -26.69 -16.81
N ALA A 591 7.02 -26.54 -18.07
CA ALA A 591 6.16 -26.01 -19.15
C ALA A 591 4.89 -26.86 -19.32
N ALA A 592 5.03 -28.19 -19.42
CA ALA A 592 3.91 -29.11 -19.54
C ALA A 592 2.98 -29.08 -18.32
N THR A 593 3.54 -28.89 -17.11
CA THR A 593 2.77 -28.76 -15.87
C THR A 593 1.89 -27.51 -15.88
N LEU A 594 2.48 -26.36 -16.18
CA LEU A 594 1.80 -25.07 -16.18
C LEU A 594 0.71 -25.04 -17.25
N ARG A 595 1.03 -25.50 -18.47
CA ARG A 595 0.05 -25.64 -19.56
C ARG A 595 -1.12 -26.52 -19.14
N GLY A 596 -0.84 -27.71 -18.60
CA GLY A 596 -1.88 -28.65 -18.17
C GLY A 596 -2.78 -28.07 -17.07
N LEU A 597 -2.25 -27.27 -16.15
CA LEU A 597 -3.03 -26.59 -15.11
C LEU A 597 -3.95 -25.50 -15.68
N VAL A 598 -3.47 -24.71 -16.65
CA VAL A 598 -4.32 -23.73 -17.36
C VAL A 598 -5.45 -24.44 -18.09
N ASP A 599 -5.14 -25.49 -18.85
CA ASP A 599 -6.15 -26.25 -19.60
C ASP A 599 -7.19 -26.87 -18.68
N VAL A 600 -6.78 -27.45 -17.54
CA VAL A 600 -7.69 -28.02 -16.53
C VAL A 600 -8.52 -26.94 -15.84
N GLY A 601 -7.90 -25.82 -15.43
CA GLY A 601 -8.57 -24.72 -14.74
C GLY A 601 -9.69 -24.14 -15.60
N THR A 602 -9.36 -23.78 -16.84
CA THR A 602 -10.30 -23.16 -17.77
C THR A 602 -11.44 -24.13 -18.10
N HIS A 603 -11.12 -25.41 -18.30
CA HIS A 603 -12.13 -26.44 -18.55
C HIS A 603 -13.09 -26.60 -17.38
N ASN A 604 -12.58 -26.80 -16.17
CA ASN A 604 -13.41 -26.98 -14.98
C ASN A 604 -14.28 -25.75 -14.68
N ALA A 605 -13.73 -24.54 -14.82
CA ALA A 605 -14.48 -23.30 -14.66
C ALA A 605 -15.61 -23.20 -15.69
N TYR A 606 -15.34 -23.60 -16.94
CA TYR A 606 -16.35 -23.67 -17.99
C TYR A 606 -17.44 -24.70 -17.71
N GLU A 607 -17.07 -25.92 -17.34
CA GLU A 607 -18.04 -26.94 -16.94
C GLU A 607 -18.90 -26.48 -15.76
N ALA A 608 -18.29 -25.90 -14.73
CA ALA A 608 -19.01 -25.41 -13.56
C ALA A 608 -20.01 -24.32 -13.94
N ASN A 609 -19.58 -23.32 -14.73
CA ASN A 609 -20.46 -22.25 -15.20
C ASN A 609 -21.65 -22.79 -16.03
N GLU A 610 -21.41 -23.73 -16.95
CA GLU A 610 -22.48 -24.37 -17.74
C GLU A 610 -23.43 -25.21 -16.87
N GLN A 611 -22.90 -26.02 -15.93
CA GLN A 611 -23.71 -26.79 -14.97
C GLN A 611 -24.56 -25.88 -14.09
N ASN A 612 -24.03 -24.70 -13.79
CA ASN A 612 -24.68 -23.64 -13.04
C ASN A 612 -25.74 -22.87 -13.84
N GLY A 613 -25.91 -23.17 -15.13
CA GLY A 613 -26.89 -22.52 -15.99
C GLY A 613 -26.47 -21.13 -16.48
N TYR A 614 -25.19 -20.81 -16.38
CA TYR A 614 -24.60 -19.58 -16.88
C TYR A 614 -23.75 -19.87 -18.11
N HIS A 615 -24.24 -19.41 -19.26
CA HIS A 615 -23.51 -19.53 -20.52
C HIS A 615 -22.46 -18.42 -20.63
N GLN A 616 -21.20 -18.81 -20.66
CA GLN A 616 -20.09 -17.86 -20.78
C GLN A 616 -20.08 -17.18 -22.15
N GLN A 617 -19.64 -15.91 -22.18
CA GLN A 617 -19.49 -15.16 -23.43
C GLN A 617 -18.27 -15.61 -24.24
N LEU A 618 -17.21 -16.03 -23.54
CA LEU A 618 -15.99 -16.57 -24.12
C LEU A 618 -16.05 -18.10 -24.08
N SER A 619 -15.63 -18.73 -25.18
CA SER A 619 -15.39 -20.17 -25.18
C SER A 619 -14.12 -20.50 -24.37
N GLU A 620 -13.95 -21.78 -23.99
CA GLU A 620 -12.69 -22.28 -23.39
C GLU A 620 -11.48 -21.90 -24.27
N TYR A 621 -11.62 -22.03 -25.59
CA TYR A 621 -10.56 -21.69 -26.54
C TYR A 621 -10.23 -20.19 -26.51
N ASP A 622 -11.24 -19.32 -26.57
CA ASP A 622 -11.02 -17.87 -26.60
C ASP A 622 -10.40 -17.35 -25.30
N SER A 623 -10.80 -17.91 -24.16
CA SER A 623 -10.21 -17.57 -22.84
C SER A 623 -8.71 -17.87 -22.81
N LYS A 624 -8.32 -19.10 -23.21
CA LYS A 624 -6.91 -19.50 -23.29
C LYS A 624 -6.14 -18.69 -24.30
N LYS A 625 -6.73 -18.45 -25.47
CA LYS A 625 -6.11 -17.67 -26.55
C LYS A 625 -5.78 -16.25 -26.09
N LEU A 626 -6.71 -15.56 -25.45
CA LEU A 626 -6.48 -14.20 -24.95
C LEU A 626 -5.36 -14.15 -23.91
N ALA A 627 -5.34 -15.10 -22.96
CA ALA A 627 -4.28 -15.19 -21.95
C ALA A 627 -2.91 -15.49 -22.57
N TYR A 628 -2.88 -16.37 -23.57
CA TYR A 628 -1.66 -16.75 -24.29
C TYR A 628 -1.10 -15.59 -25.10
N GLU A 629 -1.92 -14.91 -25.91
CA GLU A 629 -1.48 -13.75 -26.71
C GLU A 629 -0.91 -12.63 -25.81
N ASP A 630 -1.55 -12.36 -24.67
CA ASP A 630 -1.05 -11.41 -23.69
C ASP A 630 0.30 -11.83 -23.08
N SER A 631 0.52 -13.13 -22.90
CA SER A 631 1.78 -13.69 -22.40
C SER A 631 2.91 -13.50 -23.42
N VAL A 632 2.66 -13.79 -24.70
CA VAL A 632 3.61 -13.59 -25.79
C VAL A 632 3.96 -12.10 -25.91
N GLN A 633 2.96 -11.22 -25.82
CA GLN A 633 3.19 -9.78 -25.83
C GLN A 633 4.04 -9.33 -24.62
N ALA A 634 3.71 -9.79 -23.42
CA ALA A 634 4.46 -9.44 -22.21
C ALA A 634 5.93 -9.90 -22.30
N ALA A 635 6.15 -11.14 -22.73
CA ALA A 635 7.48 -11.73 -22.88
C ALA A 635 8.31 -11.06 -23.99
N SER A 636 7.66 -10.59 -25.07
CA SER A 636 8.34 -9.92 -26.19
C SER A 636 8.90 -8.53 -25.83
N THR A 637 8.26 -7.82 -24.89
CA THR A 637 8.57 -6.42 -24.56
C THR A 637 9.57 -6.27 -23.42
N VAL A 638 9.51 -7.16 -22.43
CA VAL A 638 10.39 -7.15 -21.26
C VAL A 638 11.42 -8.26 -21.47
N GLY A 639 12.67 -7.89 -21.75
CA GLY A 639 13.75 -8.89 -21.79
C GLY A 639 13.76 -9.72 -20.50
N GLY A 640 13.59 -11.03 -20.63
CA GLY A 640 13.35 -11.94 -19.51
C GLY A 640 14.62 -12.60 -18.98
N TRP A 641 14.56 -13.05 -17.73
CA TRP A 641 15.51 -14.03 -17.21
C TRP A 641 15.01 -15.43 -17.56
N VAL A 642 15.73 -16.13 -18.43
CA VAL A 642 15.42 -17.49 -18.83
C VAL A 642 16.19 -18.45 -17.92
N PRO A 643 15.52 -19.39 -17.21
CA PRO A 643 16.18 -20.35 -16.32
C PRO A 643 17.32 -21.10 -17.04
N GLY A 644 18.46 -21.30 -16.38
CA GLY A 644 19.62 -21.99 -16.98
C GLY A 644 20.38 -21.23 -18.09
N VAL A 645 19.79 -20.19 -18.69
CA VAL A 645 20.39 -19.39 -19.78
C VAL A 645 20.82 -18.00 -19.30
N GLY A 646 20.03 -17.36 -18.42
CA GLY A 646 20.23 -16.00 -17.95
C GLY A 646 19.40 -14.97 -18.71
N LYS A 647 19.86 -13.71 -18.76
CA LYS A 647 19.10 -12.62 -19.38
C LYS A 647 19.06 -12.74 -20.91
N VAL A 648 17.87 -12.82 -21.49
CA VAL A 648 17.62 -12.93 -22.93
C VAL A 648 16.83 -11.70 -23.42
N ALA A 649 16.99 -11.35 -24.70
CA ALA A 649 16.24 -10.26 -25.31
C ALA A 649 14.77 -10.67 -25.49
N GLY A 650 13.84 -9.78 -25.15
CA GLY A 650 12.39 -10.03 -25.25
C GLY A 650 11.94 -10.53 -26.63
N PRO A 651 12.39 -9.94 -27.75
CA PRO A 651 12.01 -10.40 -29.09
C PRO A 651 12.30 -11.89 -29.35
N THR A 652 13.34 -12.46 -28.75
CA THR A 652 13.64 -13.89 -28.89
C THR A 652 12.58 -14.76 -28.20
N ILE A 653 12.15 -14.38 -26.99
CA ILE A 653 11.11 -15.10 -26.26
C ILE A 653 9.75 -14.93 -26.97
N GLY A 654 9.48 -13.73 -27.50
CA GLY A 654 8.30 -13.46 -28.32
C GLY A 654 8.23 -14.33 -29.58
N MET A 655 9.35 -14.55 -30.28
CA MET A 655 9.39 -15.45 -31.44
C MET A 655 9.11 -16.91 -31.07
N VAL A 656 9.68 -17.40 -29.96
CA VAL A 656 9.33 -18.73 -29.42
C VAL A 656 7.83 -18.81 -29.12
N GLY A 657 7.27 -17.78 -28.49
CA GLY A 657 5.85 -17.70 -28.18
C GLY A 657 4.94 -17.68 -29.42
N HIS A 658 5.29 -16.95 -30.48
CA HIS A 658 4.51 -16.99 -31.73
C HIS A 658 4.53 -18.38 -32.36
N ASN A 659 5.72 -19.01 -32.45
CA ASN A 659 5.86 -20.36 -32.97
C ASN A 659 5.02 -21.41 -32.21
N LEU A 660 4.87 -21.25 -30.90
CA LEU A 660 4.16 -22.21 -30.04
C LEU A 660 2.65 -21.96 -29.92
N GLU A 661 2.08 -20.94 -30.57
CA GLU A 661 0.66 -20.58 -30.37
C GLU A 661 -0.29 -21.75 -30.68
N ASN A 662 -0.11 -22.38 -31.84
CA ASN A 662 -0.93 -23.52 -32.25
C ASN A 662 -0.70 -24.73 -31.34
N ASP A 663 0.55 -24.98 -30.96
CA ASP A 663 0.91 -26.12 -30.13
C ASP A 663 0.33 -26.01 -28.74
N MET A 664 0.31 -24.81 -28.17
CA MET A 664 -0.20 -24.52 -26.82
C MET A 664 -1.72 -24.51 -26.77
N LEU A 665 -2.38 -23.90 -27.75
CA LEU A 665 -3.85 -23.72 -27.74
C LEU A 665 -4.60 -24.92 -28.34
N GLY A 666 -3.99 -25.65 -29.28
CA GLY A 666 -4.66 -26.64 -30.10
C GLY A 666 -5.55 -26.01 -31.20
N PRO A 667 -6.26 -26.84 -31.99
CA PRO A 667 -7.10 -26.35 -33.08
C PRO A 667 -8.31 -25.57 -32.56
N ALA A 668 -8.65 -24.48 -33.25
CA ALA A 668 -9.85 -23.72 -32.96
C ALA A 668 -11.11 -24.60 -33.15
N PRO A 669 -12.10 -24.53 -32.24
CA PRO A 669 -13.29 -25.35 -32.33
C PRO A 669 -14.13 -24.99 -33.56
N THR A 670 -14.71 -26.01 -34.21
CA THR A 670 -15.54 -25.85 -35.42
C THR A 670 -17.00 -25.49 -35.13
N ALA A 671 -17.42 -25.54 -33.86
CA ALA A 671 -18.72 -25.11 -33.38
C ALA A 671 -18.61 -24.53 -31.95
N PRO A 672 -19.46 -23.57 -31.55
CA PRO A 672 -19.48 -23.05 -30.17
C PRO A 672 -19.87 -24.13 -29.17
N GLY A 673 -19.10 -24.30 -28.08
CA GLY A 673 -19.40 -25.22 -26.98
C GLY A 673 -18.17 -25.68 -26.21
N GLN A 674 -18.36 -26.67 -25.33
CA GLN A 674 -17.28 -27.32 -24.59
C GLN A 674 -16.27 -27.93 -25.57
N THR A 675 -14.98 -27.65 -25.33
CA THR A 675 -13.90 -28.28 -26.07
C THR A 675 -13.19 -29.23 -25.11
N PRO A 676 -13.36 -30.55 -25.23
CA PRO A 676 -12.70 -31.49 -24.32
C PRO A 676 -11.20 -31.23 -24.32
N ILE A 677 -10.57 -31.23 -23.14
CA ILE A 677 -9.11 -31.19 -23.03
C ILE A 677 -8.55 -32.35 -23.86
N GLN A 678 -7.77 -32.03 -24.89
CA GLN A 678 -7.17 -33.03 -25.75
C GLN A 678 -5.88 -33.53 -25.10
N PRO A 679 -5.69 -34.86 -24.93
CA PRO A 679 -4.40 -35.42 -24.59
C PRO A 679 -3.35 -35.03 -25.62
N MET A 680 -2.13 -34.77 -25.15
CA MET A 680 -0.99 -34.58 -26.03
C MET A 680 -0.55 -35.94 -26.57
N ASP A 681 -0.28 -36.01 -27.87
CA ASP A 681 0.37 -37.15 -28.50
C ASP A 681 1.83 -36.83 -28.87
N ILE A 682 2.60 -37.87 -29.21
CA ILE A 682 4.03 -37.74 -29.54
C ILE A 682 4.26 -36.78 -30.72
N GLY A 683 3.38 -36.79 -31.73
CA GLY A 683 3.51 -35.89 -32.87
C GLY A 683 3.36 -34.44 -32.48
N ASN A 684 2.40 -34.11 -31.60
CA ASN A 684 2.26 -32.77 -31.06
C ASN A 684 3.45 -32.34 -30.19
N ALA A 685 4.03 -33.26 -29.40
CA ALA A 685 5.22 -32.95 -28.61
C ALA A 685 6.45 -32.73 -29.51
N ASP A 686 6.59 -33.53 -30.57
CA ASP A 686 7.64 -33.35 -31.59
C ASP A 686 7.51 -31.98 -32.26
N GLU A 687 6.29 -31.60 -32.67
CA GLU A 687 5.95 -30.30 -33.28
C GLU A 687 6.31 -29.15 -32.32
N HIS A 688 5.80 -29.18 -31.09
CA HIS A 688 6.08 -28.17 -30.04
C HIS A 688 7.58 -27.96 -29.84
N MET A 689 8.35 -29.04 -29.68
CA MET A 689 9.78 -28.93 -29.42
C MET A 689 10.54 -28.35 -30.62
N LEU A 690 10.21 -28.79 -31.83
CA LEU A 690 10.82 -28.26 -33.06
C LEU A 690 10.44 -26.79 -33.28
N ASP A 691 9.19 -26.41 -32.99
CA ASP A 691 8.71 -25.04 -33.13
C ASP A 691 9.34 -24.08 -32.11
N ALA A 692 9.52 -24.53 -30.87
CA ALA A 692 10.29 -23.78 -29.89
C ALA A 692 11.73 -23.52 -30.41
N MET A 693 12.40 -24.57 -30.93
CA MET A 693 13.77 -24.47 -31.48
C MET A 693 13.85 -23.52 -32.69
N LEU A 694 12.89 -23.60 -33.63
CA LEU A 694 12.82 -22.68 -34.77
C LEU A 694 12.58 -21.24 -34.33
N GLY A 695 11.67 -21.02 -33.37
CA GLY A 695 11.41 -19.70 -32.79
C GLY A 695 12.66 -19.10 -32.13
N ALA A 696 13.47 -19.94 -31.47
CA ALA A 696 14.77 -19.58 -30.91
C ALA A 696 15.90 -19.43 -31.96
N ASN A 697 15.58 -19.58 -33.26
CA ASN A 697 16.51 -19.51 -34.38
C ASN A 697 17.62 -20.59 -34.33
N GLN A 698 17.29 -21.79 -33.82
CA GLN A 698 18.16 -22.95 -33.90
C GLN A 698 18.16 -23.56 -35.29
N HIS A 699 19.31 -24.09 -35.71
CA HIS A 699 19.41 -24.77 -37.00
C HIS A 699 18.96 -26.22 -36.89
N ILE A 700 17.86 -26.57 -37.59
CA ILE A 700 17.32 -27.93 -37.63
C ILE A 700 17.67 -28.58 -38.97
N SER A 701 18.53 -29.61 -38.93
CA SER A 701 18.92 -30.37 -40.12
C SER A 701 17.93 -31.50 -40.43
N GLY A 702 17.68 -31.75 -41.71
CA GLY A 702 16.87 -32.90 -42.15
C GLY A 702 15.37 -32.65 -42.25
N LEU A 703 14.89 -31.46 -41.87
CA LEU A 703 13.50 -31.07 -42.01
C LEU A 703 13.15 -30.79 -43.49
N PRO A 704 12.14 -31.46 -44.09
CA PRO A 704 11.75 -31.19 -45.47
C PRO A 704 11.12 -29.80 -45.62
N PRO A 705 11.46 -29.03 -46.69
CA PRO A 705 10.96 -27.65 -46.86
C PRO A 705 9.43 -27.52 -46.87
N GLU A 706 8.71 -28.54 -47.29
CA GLU A 706 7.24 -28.55 -47.35
C GLU A 706 6.56 -28.60 -45.98
N TYR A 707 7.29 -29.01 -44.93
CA TYR A 707 6.86 -29.01 -43.53
C TYR A 707 7.13 -27.67 -42.83
N LEU A 708 7.72 -26.68 -43.53
CA LEU A 708 7.96 -25.35 -42.97
C LEU A 708 6.95 -24.34 -43.49
N VAL A 709 6.35 -23.59 -42.56
CA VAL A 709 5.52 -22.42 -42.84
C VAL A 709 6.28 -21.16 -42.46
N TYR A 710 6.35 -20.21 -43.38
CA TYR A 710 6.95 -18.89 -43.16
C TYR A 710 5.89 -17.81 -43.34
N ASP A 711 5.77 -16.93 -42.35
CA ASP A 711 4.94 -15.74 -42.41
C ASP A 711 5.57 -14.60 -41.59
N HIS A 712 4.80 -13.53 -41.35
CA HIS A 712 5.28 -12.36 -40.62
C HIS A 712 5.64 -12.68 -39.16
N ASP A 713 4.90 -13.57 -38.52
CA ASP A 713 5.05 -13.91 -37.10
C ASP A 713 6.05 -15.07 -36.91
N HIS A 714 6.30 -15.84 -37.97
CA HIS A 714 7.24 -16.97 -38.02
C HIS A 714 8.41 -16.74 -39.01
N PRO A 715 9.28 -15.73 -38.81
CA PRO A 715 10.36 -15.40 -39.75
C PRO A 715 11.45 -16.48 -39.84
N ASN A 716 11.60 -17.30 -38.79
CA ASN A 716 12.52 -18.44 -38.75
C ASN A 716 11.85 -19.75 -39.22
N GLY A 717 10.56 -19.69 -39.55
CA GLY A 717 9.72 -20.83 -39.89
C GLY A 717 9.07 -21.45 -38.66
N ARG A 718 7.89 -22.05 -38.87
CA ARG A 718 7.27 -23.00 -37.94
C ARG A 718 6.93 -24.31 -38.66
N ILE A 719 6.66 -25.38 -37.93
CA ILE A 719 6.20 -26.63 -38.47
C ILE A 719 4.76 -26.44 -38.99
N ALA A 720 4.48 -27.01 -40.17
CA ALA A 720 3.15 -27.06 -40.75
C ALA A 720 2.34 -28.12 -40.02
N THR A 721 1.18 -27.76 -39.46
CA THR A 721 0.35 -28.69 -38.69
C THR A 721 -0.09 -29.88 -39.55
N LEU A 722 -0.48 -30.99 -38.92
CA LEU A 722 -0.99 -32.16 -39.64
C LEU A 722 -2.14 -31.79 -40.60
N ASP A 723 -3.06 -30.93 -40.17
CA ASP A 723 -4.19 -30.47 -40.99
C ASP A 723 -3.71 -29.65 -42.20
N GLU A 724 -2.73 -28.75 -42.02
CA GLU A 724 -2.12 -27.98 -43.11
C GLU A 724 -1.41 -28.90 -44.12
N MET A 725 -0.80 -29.98 -43.64
CA MET A 725 -0.15 -30.98 -44.48
C MET A 725 -1.15 -31.88 -45.20
N GLN A 726 -2.23 -32.29 -44.55
CA GLN A 726 -3.31 -33.07 -45.15
C GLN A 726 -4.08 -32.28 -46.21
N ALA A 727 -4.22 -30.96 -46.06
CA ALA A 727 -4.79 -30.10 -47.09
C ALA A 727 -3.99 -30.13 -48.41
N LYS A 728 -2.66 -30.33 -48.33
CA LYS A 728 -1.76 -30.47 -49.50
C LYS A 728 -1.64 -31.93 -49.95
N HIS A 729 -1.72 -32.87 -49.01
CA HIS A 729 -1.54 -34.30 -49.21
C HIS A 729 -2.67 -35.09 -48.53
N PRO A 730 -3.85 -35.24 -49.17
CA PRO A 730 -5.03 -35.82 -48.53
C PRO A 730 -4.88 -37.26 -48.02
N ASP A 731 -3.90 -38.01 -48.55
CA ASP A 731 -3.61 -39.39 -48.14
C ASP A 731 -2.57 -39.47 -47.00
N LEU A 732 -2.07 -38.33 -46.50
CA LEU A 732 -1.07 -38.27 -45.42
C LEU A 732 -1.70 -38.68 -44.08
N THR A 733 -1.20 -39.77 -43.52
CA THR A 733 -1.61 -40.24 -42.19
C THR A 733 -0.78 -39.57 -41.08
N ALA A 734 -1.35 -39.44 -39.87
CA ALA A 734 -0.62 -38.96 -38.70
C ALA A 734 0.68 -39.76 -38.44
N GLY A 735 0.65 -41.09 -38.64
CA GLY A 735 1.84 -41.91 -38.52
C GLY A 735 2.92 -41.60 -39.56
N GLN A 736 2.55 -41.23 -40.79
CA GLN A 736 3.52 -40.80 -41.81
C GLN A 736 4.10 -39.41 -41.49
N TYR A 737 3.28 -38.50 -40.96
CA TYR A 737 3.71 -37.19 -40.50
C TYR A 737 4.72 -37.31 -39.34
N ASN A 738 4.38 -38.07 -38.29
CA ASN A 738 5.27 -38.29 -37.14
C ASN A 738 6.57 -39.02 -37.51
N ASN A 739 6.54 -39.92 -38.51
CA ASN A 739 7.74 -40.58 -39.03
C ASN A 739 8.73 -39.61 -39.72
N VAL A 740 8.31 -38.38 -40.03
CA VAL A 740 9.19 -37.32 -40.51
C VAL A 740 9.75 -36.51 -39.33
N LEU A 741 8.90 -36.06 -38.41
CA LEU A 741 9.30 -35.16 -37.32
C LEU A 741 10.17 -35.83 -36.26
N GLY A 742 9.78 -37.01 -35.75
CA GLY A 742 10.51 -37.67 -34.65
C GLY A 742 12.00 -37.92 -34.93
N PRO A 743 12.40 -38.44 -36.11
CA PRO A 743 13.81 -38.57 -36.47
C PRO A 743 14.55 -37.23 -36.58
N VAL A 744 13.87 -36.18 -37.05
CA VAL A 744 14.46 -34.83 -37.15
C VAL A 744 14.69 -34.26 -35.76
N LEU A 745 13.71 -34.36 -34.85
CA LEU A 745 13.87 -33.95 -33.46
C LEU A 745 15.01 -34.72 -32.78
N SER A 746 15.03 -36.06 -32.92
CA SER A 746 16.08 -36.91 -32.36
C SER A 746 17.47 -36.49 -32.83
N GLN A 747 17.61 -36.11 -34.11
CA GLN A 747 18.86 -35.60 -34.67
C GLN A 747 19.18 -34.18 -34.15
N ALA A 748 18.18 -33.32 -34.01
CA ALA A 748 18.34 -31.94 -33.56
C ALA A 748 18.72 -31.83 -32.08
N LEU A 749 18.34 -32.81 -31.25
CA LEU A 749 18.67 -32.86 -29.83
C LEU A 749 20.07 -33.42 -29.53
N ASP A 750 20.64 -34.24 -30.43
CA ASP A 750 21.93 -34.93 -30.21
C ASP A 750 22.03 -35.58 -28.81
N LEU A 751 21.02 -36.40 -28.46
CA LEU A 751 20.77 -36.89 -27.09
C LEU A 751 22.06 -37.31 -26.35
N PRO A 752 22.38 -36.68 -25.20
CA PRO A 752 23.54 -37.05 -24.40
C PRO A 752 23.49 -38.52 -23.99
N PRO A 753 24.64 -39.23 -23.87
CA PRO A 753 24.67 -40.67 -23.55
C PRO A 753 24.00 -41.08 -22.23
N ASN A 754 23.72 -40.11 -21.35
CA ASN A 754 23.19 -40.32 -20.01
C ASN A 754 21.66 -40.19 -19.93
N GLU A 755 21.01 -39.68 -20.98
CA GLU A 755 19.56 -39.61 -21.04
C GLU A 755 18.96 -40.91 -21.58
N LYS A 756 17.93 -41.41 -20.90
CA LYS A 756 17.40 -42.77 -21.10
C LYS A 756 16.01 -42.80 -21.71
N MET A 757 15.35 -41.65 -21.88
CA MET A 757 13.99 -41.52 -22.40
C MET A 757 13.92 -40.41 -23.44
N SER A 758 12.96 -40.55 -24.36
CA SER A 758 12.62 -39.57 -25.38
C SER A 758 11.95 -38.36 -24.72
N PRO A 759 12.41 -37.12 -24.93
CA PRO A 759 11.87 -35.95 -24.23
C PRO A 759 10.44 -35.58 -24.60
N ASP A 760 10.07 -35.85 -25.86
CA ASP A 760 8.72 -35.85 -26.39
C ASP A 760 7.79 -36.75 -25.55
N GLN A 761 8.20 -38.00 -25.27
CA GLN A 761 7.44 -38.91 -24.41
C GLN A 761 7.29 -38.36 -22.99
N TYR A 762 8.33 -37.72 -22.46
CA TYR A 762 8.30 -37.15 -21.13
C TYR A 762 7.34 -35.95 -21.02
N MET A 763 7.33 -35.07 -22.03
CA MET A 763 6.38 -33.97 -22.14
C MET A 763 4.94 -34.48 -22.26
N VAL A 764 4.71 -35.47 -23.12
CA VAL A 764 3.43 -36.18 -23.29
C VAL A 764 2.95 -36.75 -21.97
N ASP A 765 3.78 -37.55 -21.31
CA ASP A 765 3.42 -38.22 -20.05
C ASP A 765 3.10 -37.17 -18.98
N ARG A 766 3.91 -36.11 -18.87
CA ARG A 766 3.69 -35.09 -17.86
C ARG A 766 2.39 -34.32 -18.09
N TYR A 767 2.18 -33.77 -19.28
CA TYR A 767 0.96 -33.05 -19.60
C TYR A 767 -0.28 -33.94 -19.42
N ASN A 768 -0.24 -35.17 -19.95
CA ASN A 768 -1.34 -36.13 -19.84
C ASN A 768 -1.63 -36.57 -18.41
N ASN A 769 -0.61 -36.67 -17.56
CA ASN A 769 -0.80 -36.94 -16.14
C ASN A 769 -1.45 -35.77 -15.41
N VAL A 770 -1.08 -34.52 -15.78
CA VAL A 770 -1.71 -33.32 -15.22
C VAL A 770 -3.17 -33.23 -15.63
N ILE A 771 -3.53 -33.42 -16.90
CA ILE A 771 -4.94 -33.39 -17.31
C ILE A 771 -5.71 -34.66 -16.92
N GLY A 772 -4.98 -35.72 -16.52
CA GLY A 772 -5.51 -37.01 -16.10
C GLY A 772 -6.37 -36.86 -14.85
N VAL A 773 -7.69 -36.85 -15.04
CA VAL A 773 -8.71 -36.36 -14.09
C VAL A 773 -8.74 -34.82 -14.09
N PRO A 774 -9.58 -34.21 -14.96
CA PRO A 774 -9.68 -32.75 -15.05
C PRO A 774 -10.27 -32.18 -13.76
N GLN A 775 -11.27 -32.82 -13.17
CA GLN A 775 -11.88 -32.31 -11.94
C GLN A 775 -10.99 -32.51 -10.71
N PRO A 776 -10.92 -31.54 -9.78
CA PRO A 776 -10.31 -31.78 -8.47
C PRO A 776 -11.09 -32.90 -7.77
N PRO A 777 -10.45 -33.85 -7.07
CA PRO A 777 -11.16 -34.92 -6.39
C PRO A 777 -12.18 -34.34 -5.40
N GLY A 778 -13.47 -34.50 -5.71
CA GLY A 778 -14.55 -34.31 -4.75
C GLY A 778 -14.52 -35.45 -3.73
N LYS A 779 -14.79 -35.14 -2.46
CA LYS A 779 -14.85 -36.15 -1.39
C LYS A 779 -15.94 -37.18 -1.62
#